data_AF-A0A4U1JAW7-F1
#
_entry.id   AF-A0A4U1JAW7-F1
#
_cell.length_a   1.000
_cell.length_b   1.000
_cell.length_c   1.000
_cell.angle_alpha   90.00
_cell.angle_beta   90.00
_cell.angle_gamma   90.00
#
_symmetry.space_group_name_H-M   'P 1'
#
loop_
_entity.id
_entity.type
_entity.pdbx_description
1 polymer ?
#
loop_
_entity_poly.entity_id
_entity_poly.type
_entity_poly.pdbx_seq_one_letter_code
_entity_poly.pdbx_strand_id
1 'polypeptide(L)'
;MTKFSSVSNLGFKNATLVTVLAVGAAATWAGCATSTSDTASGGDGRGGDDAAGGQGGTAGQGGSPGQGGAGMGGAGQGGGSVCGPGTTLCGEACTVLAFDPTNCGACGKACAAGELCSQGQCGITCLGGTTQCNDLCADLANDPNNCGACGTACAEGQICSAGQCGTSCVGATACNGTCVDLDTDPANCGACGTACAAGQVCSMGQCGVTCLGGSALCGSSCVDLDTSPAHCGACGNTCPSGQLCAAGMCVSIGECNAPFLQCGQLCVLPASDPANCGTCGNKCATGATCVDGTCQVCDSTTTDCDNDGWLASEGDCCDKPGLCGAEPEKVNPGAIEVVGNGIDDNCNAKTDLFDLEDTVSCDDGLVSNSSSPTDYAKALGICRVTTENAPKAEKTWGLISAKLLRADGSALADMQATSIRQGFGGITPAVLEGKSAVVLSSGIAADATQTNPGPNGGAPGGFNVSSEHTPVSNVLISGGGEHSVKDWFATPNLPLKPANGLPDSPGCNASNTPEAEDSVMLVLRLRAPTNARAFSFNSYFMSAEYPEFVCTSFNDQFIALVDTPTGVPSPTPNPVDKNLMTFTSGNQKWPIGINIAQGTNLFAVCDSQATSPFCWDTSVSATSCSLGSSQLMGTGFESNGDCLVGGGTFWLTTAGNVIPGQIVEIRIALWDVGDASYDSLAILDGFQWLSAATLPGTGG
;
A
#
# COMPACT_ATOMS: atom_id res chain seq x y z
N MET A 1 -1.52 13.65 56.70
CA MET A 1 -0.83 14.87 57.13
C MET A 1 0.52 14.40 57.66
N THR A 2 1.68 14.64 57.05
CA THR A 2 2.18 15.86 56.41
C THR A 2 3.31 15.46 55.45
N LYS A 3 3.32 16.00 54.22
CA LYS A 3 4.47 16.00 53.29
C LYS A 3 5.55 16.94 53.82
N PHE A 4 6.82 16.67 53.51
CA PHE A 4 7.90 17.61 53.10
C PHE A 4 9.14 16.73 52.81
N SER A 5 9.49 16.45 51.56
CA SER A 5 10.35 17.23 50.63
C SER A 5 11.84 17.27 51.02
N SER A 6 12.66 16.91 50.02
CA SER A 6 13.84 17.65 49.54
C SER A 6 15.25 17.05 49.75
N VAL A 7 15.82 16.66 48.59
CA VAL A 7 17.17 16.90 48.03
C VAL A 7 18.46 16.27 48.62
N SER A 8 19.20 15.66 47.67
CA SER A 8 20.65 15.73 47.40
C SER A 8 21.55 14.56 47.83
N ASN A 9 21.94 13.78 46.82
CA ASN A 9 23.32 13.55 46.33
C ASN A 9 24.40 12.90 47.21
N LEU A 10 25.33 12.26 46.49
CA LEU A 10 26.55 11.51 46.88
C LEU A 10 26.24 10.00 47.10
N GLY A 11 26.80 9.05 46.35
CA GLY A 11 28.07 9.03 45.65
C GLY A 11 28.98 7.99 46.31
N PHE A 12 29.52 7.09 45.47
CA PHE A 12 30.62 6.16 45.68
C PHE A 12 30.39 4.73 46.23
N LYS A 13 30.91 3.81 45.40
CA LYS A 13 31.80 2.67 45.67
C LYS A 13 31.17 1.32 46.00
N ASN A 14 31.23 0.46 44.97
CA ASN A 14 31.94 -0.82 44.94
C ASN A 14 32.20 -1.50 46.29
N ALA A 15 31.56 -2.65 46.50
CA ALA A 15 32.18 -3.76 47.19
C ALA A 15 31.83 -5.07 46.47
N THR A 16 32.90 -5.75 46.08
CA THR A 16 32.96 -6.99 45.33
C THR A 16 32.98 -8.19 46.30
N LEU A 17 32.45 -9.32 45.82
CA LEU A 17 32.68 -10.71 46.25
C LEU A 17 32.21 -11.15 47.65
N VAL A 18 31.38 -12.20 47.70
CA VAL A 18 31.77 -13.53 48.24
C VAL A 18 30.92 -14.62 47.56
N THR A 19 31.62 -15.56 46.93
CA THR A 19 31.13 -16.85 46.42
C THR A 19 30.89 -17.83 47.57
N VAL A 20 29.80 -18.61 47.54
CA VAL A 20 29.74 -19.92 48.21
C VAL A 20 29.12 -20.95 47.25
N LEU A 21 29.95 -21.92 46.86
CA LEU A 21 29.52 -23.20 46.28
C LEU A 21 28.84 -24.08 47.35
N ALA A 22 27.79 -24.80 46.97
CA ALA A 22 27.52 -26.14 47.50
C ALA A 22 26.75 -27.00 46.48
N VAL A 23 27.49 -27.99 45.97
CA VAL A 23 27.11 -29.23 45.25
C VAL A 23 25.95 -29.99 45.93
N GLY A 24 25.12 -30.71 45.16
CA GLY A 24 24.32 -31.79 45.76
C GLY A 24 23.25 -32.51 44.93
N ALA A 25 23.68 -33.36 44.01
CA ALA A 25 23.15 -34.70 43.68
C ALA A 25 21.70 -34.94 43.17
N ALA A 26 21.67 -35.79 42.15
CA ALA A 26 20.54 -36.37 41.45
C ALA A 26 19.81 -37.49 42.21
N ALA A 27 18.56 -37.75 41.81
CA ALA A 27 17.96 -39.08 41.86
C ALA A 27 16.83 -39.21 40.82
N THR A 28 16.93 -40.26 40.00
CA THR A 28 15.96 -40.76 39.03
C THR A 28 14.90 -41.64 39.73
N TRP A 29 13.68 -41.72 39.20
CA TRP A 29 13.04 -43.01 38.87
C TRP A 29 11.73 -42.90 38.08
N ALA A 30 11.52 -43.96 37.31
CA ALA A 30 10.49 -44.25 36.31
C ALA A 30 9.04 -44.30 36.83
N GLY A 31 8.09 -44.23 35.89
CA GLY A 31 6.71 -44.67 36.13
C GLY A 31 5.80 -44.48 34.91
N CYS A 32 5.57 -45.57 34.19
CA CYS A 32 4.72 -45.69 33.00
C CYS A 32 3.21 -45.78 33.38
N ALA A 33 2.37 -45.50 32.37
CA ALA A 33 1.07 -46.13 32.09
C ALA A 33 -0.26 -45.37 32.39
N THR A 34 -0.96 -45.11 31.28
CA THR A 34 -2.36 -45.47 30.95
C THR A 34 -3.56 -44.63 31.42
N SER A 35 -4.24 -44.09 30.41
CA SER A 35 -5.69 -44.13 30.11
C SER A 35 -6.71 -43.57 31.09
N THR A 36 -7.56 -42.66 30.60
CA THR A 36 -9.00 -42.67 30.90
C THR A 36 -9.81 -42.15 29.71
N SER A 37 -10.77 -42.97 29.28
CA SER A 37 -11.93 -42.61 28.47
C SER A 37 -13.15 -42.37 29.36
N ASP A 38 -14.16 -41.72 28.77
CA ASP A 38 -15.61 -41.90 28.99
C ASP A 38 -16.41 -41.07 30.04
N THR A 39 -17.14 -40.09 29.47
CA THR A 39 -18.62 -39.89 29.38
C THR A 39 -19.58 -39.81 30.59
N ALA A 40 -20.56 -38.91 30.37
CA ALA A 40 -21.96 -38.80 30.87
C ALA A 40 -22.14 -38.35 32.34
N SER A 41 -23.13 -37.55 32.77
CA SER A 41 -24.56 -37.34 32.39
C SER A 41 -25.05 -36.12 33.22
N GLY A 42 -26.00 -35.26 32.80
CA GLY A 42 -27.46 -35.46 32.74
C GLY A 42 -28.18 -34.72 33.89
N GLY A 43 -29.25 -33.96 33.62
CA GLY A 43 -30.18 -33.47 34.67
C GLY A 43 -31.01 -32.22 34.33
N ASP A 44 -32.30 -32.45 34.05
CA ASP A 44 -33.40 -31.52 33.71
C ASP A 44 -33.84 -30.52 34.80
N GLY A 45 -34.62 -29.50 34.39
CA GLY A 45 -35.64 -28.88 35.27
C GLY A 45 -36.18 -27.51 34.83
N ARG A 46 -37.39 -27.47 34.24
CA ARG A 46 -38.15 -26.26 33.84
C ARG A 46 -39.12 -25.76 34.95
N GLY A 47 -39.44 -24.47 34.91
CA GLY A 47 -40.83 -23.98 34.95
C GLY A 47 -41.27 -23.03 36.08
N GLY A 48 -41.99 -21.96 35.73
CA GLY A 48 -43.00 -21.32 36.59
C GLY A 48 -43.14 -19.78 36.48
N ASP A 49 -44.23 -19.32 35.86
CA ASP A 49 -44.66 -17.92 35.68
C ASP A 49 -45.49 -17.31 36.83
N ASP A 50 -45.68 -15.98 36.74
CA ASP A 50 -46.83 -15.13 37.12
C ASP A 50 -46.96 -14.35 38.46
N ALA A 51 -46.94 -13.01 38.28
CA ALA A 51 -47.90 -11.96 38.70
C ALA A 51 -48.01 -11.44 40.16
N ALA A 52 -47.92 -10.09 40.34
CA ALA A 52 -49.03 -9.19 40.75
C ALA A 52 -48.62 -7.75 41.22
N GLY A 53 -49.17 -6.73 40.52
CA GLY A 53 -49.82 -5.46 40.94
C GLY A 53 -49.39 -4.54 42.11
N GLY A 54 -49.53 -3.22 41.89
CA GLY A 54 -49.71 -2.18 42.95
C GLY A 54 -49.43 -0.72 42.52
N GLN A 55 -50.25 0.25 42.94
CA GLN A 55 -50.49 1.59 42.34
C GLN A 55 -49.96 2.81 43.16
N GLY A 56 -49.92 4.00 42.50
CA GLY A 56 -50.14 5.36 43.06
C GLY A 56 -48.88 6.18 43.39
N GLY A 57 -48.72 7.49 43.15
CA GLY A 57 -49.56 8.58 42.63
C GLY A 57 -49.11 9.95 43.21
N THR A 58 -49.20 11.05 42.42
CA THR A 58 -49.11 12.52 42.74
C THR A 58 -47.71 13.17 42.89
N ALA A 59 -47.44 14.45 42.60
CA ALA A 59 -48.00 15.55 41.78
C ALA A 59 -47.02 16.78 41.82
N GLY A 60 -47.08 17.69 40.82
CA GLY A 60 -46.54 19.09 40.88
C GLY A 60 -45.69 19.48 39.66
N GLN A 61 -46.18 20.11 38.59
CA GLN A 61 -46.65 21.50 38.34
C GLN A 61 -45.59 22.50 37.81
N GLY A 62 -45.96 23.15 36.69
CA GLY A 62 -45.40 24.41 36.12
C GLY A 62 -44.67 24.18 34.79
N GLY A 63 -45.06 24.73 33.62
CA GLY A 63 -46.03 25.74 33.23
C GLY A 63 -45.49 26.43 31.96
N SER A 64 -46.19 26.31 30.82
CA SER A 64 -45.97 27.09 29.58
C SER A 64 -46.49 28.55 29.75
N PRO A 65 -46.37 29.51 28.79
CA PRO A 65 -46.87 29.47 27.39
C PRO A 65 -45.91 30.19 26.39
N GLY A 66 -46.11 30.33 25.09
CA GLY A 66 -47.18 30.06 24.12
C GLY A 66 -46.62 30.46 22.73
N GLN A 67 -46.84 29.65 21.69
CA GLN A 67 -47.83 29.82 20.62
C GLN A 67 -47.58 30.94 19.60
N GLY A 68 -47.60 30.54 18.34
CA GLY A 68 -47.74 31.41 17.18
C GLY A 68 -47.74 30.62 15.87
N GLY A 69 -48.80 29.84 15.63
CA GLY A 69 -49.08 29.26 14.32
C GLY A 69 -50.05 30.15 13.53
N ALA A 70 -49.83 30.30 12.23
CA ALA A 70 -50.85 30.65 11.25
C ALA A 70 -50.45 30.05 9.90
N GLY A 71 -51.38 29.32 9.27
CA GLY A 71 -51.29 28.94 7.86
C GLY A 71 -52.33 29.69 7.03
N MET A 72 -52.05 29.89 5.75
CA MET A 72 -52.92 29.60 4.59
C MET A 72 -52.27 30.12 3.28
N GLY A 73 -52.23 29.24 2.26
CA GLY A 73 -52.68 29.56 0.88
C GLY A 73 -51.70 30.12 -0.17
N GLY A 74 -51.24 29.25 -1.08
CA GLY A 74 -51.45 29.39 -2.53
C GLY A 74 -50.56 30.34 -3.38
N ALA A 75 -49.91 29.69 -4.37
CA ALA A 75 -49.48 30.19 -5.70
C ALA A 75 -48.11 30.89 -5.86
N GLY A 76 -47.23 30.23 -6.64
CA GLY A 76 -46.55 30.85 -7.78
C GLY A 76 -45.18 31.52 -7.57
N GLN A 77 -44.13 30.80 -7.99
CA GLN A 77 -42.81 31.25 -8.47
C GLN A 77 -41.81 31.93 -7.52
N GLY A 78 -40.61 31.35 -7.50
CA GLY A 78 -39.37 31.94 -6.97
C GLY A 78 -38.51 30.91 -6.26
N GLY A 79 -37.66 30.19 -6.99
CA GLY A 79 -36.66 29.30 -6.41
C GLY A 79 -35.67 30.10 -5.56
N GLY A 80 -35.84 30.06 -4.24
CA GLY A 80 -34.85 30.52 -3.29
C GLY A 80 -33.87 29.39 -3.02
N SER A 81 -32.59 29.62 -3.30
CA SER A 81 -31.48 28.69 -3.09
C SER A 81 -31.46 28.19 -1.64
N VAL A 82 -31.89 26.96 -1.42
CA VAL A 82 -31.72 26.26 -0.15
C VAL A 82 -30.38 25.53 -0.23
N CYS A 83 -29.48 25.84 0.69
CA CYS A 83 -28.20 25.15 0.83
C CYS A 83 -28.38 23.80 1.52
N GLY A 84 -27.62 22.79 1.08
CA GLY A 84 -27.65 21.44 1.67
C GLY A 84 -27.11 21.42 3.12
N PRO A 85 -27.33 20.32 3.86
CA PRO A 85 -26.78 20.15 5.21
C PRO A 85 -25.27 20.46 5.25
N GLY A 86 -24.81 21.15 6.29
CA GLY A 86 -23.38 21.49 6.46
C GLY A 86 -22.90 22.74 5.70
N THR A 87 -23.74 23.33 4.84
CA THR A 87 -23.41 24.54 4.07
C THR A 87 -24.31 25.72 4.45
N THR A 88 -23.79 26.94 4.38
CA THR A 88 -24.51 28.18 4.69
C THR A 88 -24.64 29.03 3.43
N LEU A 89 -25.83 29.58 3.18
CA LEU A 89 -26.04 30.52 2.08
C LEU A 89 -25.36 31.86 2.40
N CYS A 90 -24.27 32.17 1.70
CA CYS A 90 -23.56 33.44 1.78
C CYS A 90 -23.71 34.18 0.44
N GLY A 91 -24.71 35.06 0.36
CA GLY A 91 -25.11 35.70 -0.90
C GLY A 91 -25.94 34.75 -1.77
N GLU A 92 -25.54 34.55 -3.03
CA GLU A 92 -26.18 33.60 -3.95
C GLU A 92 -25.48 32.22 -3.99
N ALA A 93 -24.41 32.04 -3.20
CA ALA A 93 -23.61 30.82 -3.15
C ALA A 93 -23.70 30.12 -1.79
N CYS A 94 -23.78 28.80 -1.82
CA CYS A 94 -23.62 27.97 -0.62
C CYS A 94 -22.13 27.78 -0.34
N THR A 95 -21.72 28.02 0.90
CA THR A 95 -20.33 27.85 1.32
C THR A 95 -20.23 27.15 2.67
N VAL A 96 -19.13 26.46 2.91
CA VAL A 96 -18.82 25.81 4.18
C VAL A 96 -18.05 26.81 5.03
N LEU A 97 -18.73 27.40 6.02
CA LEU A 97 -18.13 28.41 6.90
C LEU A 97 -16.89 27.89 7.63
N ALA A 98 -16.74 26.57 7.79
CA ALA A 98 -15.61 26.02 8.51
C ALA A 98 -14.27 26.18 7.75
N PHE A 99 -14.30 26.34 6.42
CA PHE A 99 -13.10 26.24 5.57
C PHE A 99 -13.01 27.27 4.44
N ASP A 100 -14.07 28.05 4.19
CA ASP A 100 -14.02 29.09 3.18
C ASP A 100 -13.20 30.29 3.70
N PRO A 101 -12.01 30.58 3.12
CA PRO A 101 -11.17 31.69 3.55
C PRO A 101 -11.80 33.07 3.29
N THR A 102 -12.92 33.14 2.57
CA THR A 102 -13.73 34.35 2.36
C THR A 102 -14.99 34.42 3.22
N ASN A 103 -15.38 33.31 3.86
CA ASN A 103 -16.58 33.17 4.70
C ASN A 103 -16.30 32.38 6.00
N CYS A 104 -15.14 32.58 6.63
CA CYS A 104 -14.62 31.73 7.70
C CYS A 104 -15.31 31.95 9.05
N GLY A 105 -16.18 31.01 9.43
CA GLY A 105 -17.01 31.00 10.64
C GLY A 105 -18.26 31.88 10.54
N ALA A 106 -18.36 32.72 9.50
CA ALA A 106 -19.52 33.55 9.18
C ALA A 106 -19.41 34.08 7.74
N CYS A 107 -20.54 34.31 7.08
CA CYS A 107 -20.57 34.93 5.76
C CYS A 107 -19.84 36.28 5.75
N GLY A 108 -18.94 36.48 4.78
CA GLY A 108 -18.12 37.68 4.62
C GLY A 108 -16.95 37.82 5.60
N LYS A 109 -16.71 36.83 6.48
CA LYS A 109 -15.55 36.82 7.36
C LYS A 109 -14.34 36.25 6.63
N ALA A 110 -13.67 37.08 5.84
CA ALA A 110 -12.45 36.68 5.16
C ALA A 110 -11.26 36.58 6.14
N CYS A 111 -10.42 35.56 5.96
CA CYS A 111 -9.15 35.42 6.67
C CYS A 111 -8.11 36.42 6.16
N ALA A 112 -7.12 36.75 7.01
CA ALA A 112 -6.04 37.62 6.60
C ALA A 112 -5.16 36.93 5.55
N ALA A 113 -4.41 37.70 4.77
CA ALA A 113 -3.50 37.15 3.77
C ALA A 113 -2.47 36.22 4.45
N GLY A 114 -2.46 34.95 4.05
CA GLY A 114 -1.57 33.91 4.60
C GLY A 114 -2.23 32.99 5.65
N GLU A 115 -3.45 33.28 6.08
CA GLU A 115 -4.23 32.41 6.98
C GLU A 115 -5.13 31.45 6.19
N LEU A 116 -5.27 30.22 6.71
CA LEU A 116 -6.27 29.26 6.26
C LEU A 116 -7.50 29.35 7.17
N CYS A 117 -8.67 29.04 6.63
CA CYS A 117 -9.85 28.84 7.44
C CYS A 117 -9.90 27.38 7.91
N SER A 118 -9.85 27.15 9.22
CA SER A 118 -9.99 25.83 9.82
C SER A 118 -10.96 25.89 10.99
N GLN A 119 -11.98 25.03 10.97
CA GLN A 119 -13.06 24.99 11.97
C GLN A 119 -13.78 26.34 12.18
N GLY A 120 -13.85 27.16 11.14
CA GLY A 120 -14.48 28.49 11.19
C GLY A 120 -13.62 29.55 11.89
N GLN A 121 -12.34 29.24 12.13
CA GLN A 121 -11.34 30.15 12.65
C GLN A 121 -10.24 30.35 11.61
N CYS A 122 -9.86 31.61 11.42
CA CYS A 122 -8.69 31.92 10.61
C CYS A 122 -7.44 31.64 11.45
N GLY A 123 -6.48 30.91 10.88
CA GLY A 123 -5.23 30.57 11.53
C GLY A 123 -4.23 29.96 10.56
N ILE A 124 -3.03 29.69 11.05
CA ILE A 124 -1.96 29.06 10.25
C ILE A 124 -1.76 27.63 10.77
N THR A 125 -2.18 26.66 9.95
CA THR A 125 -1.80 25.25 10.11
C THR A 125 -0.77 24.93 9.03
N CYS A 126 0.44 24.58 9.44
CA CYS A 126 1.51 24.21 8.50
C CYS A 126 1.34 22.76 8.05
N LEU A 127 1.20 22.56 6.74
CA LEU A 127 1.06 21.25 6.10
C LEU A 127 2.33 20.93 5.30
N GLY A 128 2.49 19.67 4.88
CA GLY A 128 3.57 19.26 3.98
C GLY A 128 4.99 19.32 4.57
N GLY A 129 5.15 18.98 5.85
CA GLY A 129 6.48 18.93 6.51
C GLY A 129 7.08 20.30 6.84
N THR A 130 6.34 21.39 6.69
CA THR A 130 6.79 22.75 7.06
C THR A 130 6.54 23.03 8.54
N THR A 131 7.40 23.84 9.17
CA THR A 131 7.32 24.18 10.60
C THR A 131 6.74 25.57 10.80
N GLN A 132 5.87 25.73 11.80
CA GLN A 132 5.36 27.03 12.18
C GLN A 132 6.45 27.89 12.82
N CYS A 133 6.85 28.97 12.13
CA CYS A 133 7.84 29.95 12.58
C CYS A 133 7.17 31.31 12.78
N ASN A 134 6.62 31.54 13.98
CA ASN A 134 5.75 32.69 14.30
C ASN A 134 4.48 32.69 13.42
N ASP A 135 4.29 33.75 12.62
CA ASP A 135 3.11 33.98 11.78
C ASP A 135 3.29 33.45 10.34
N LEU A 136 4.23 32.51 10.11
CA LEU A 136 4.45 31.89 8.80
C LEU A 136 4.88 30.42 8.93
N CYS A 137 4.57 29.62 7.91
CA CYS A 137 5.13 28.28 7.76
C CYS A 137 6.43 28.36 6.98
N ALA A 138 7.49 27.80 7.56
CA ALA A 138 8.81 27.77 6.94
C ALA A 138 9.27 26.32 6.72
N ASP A 139 9.86 26.07 5.56
CA ASP A 139 10.62 24.85 5.33
C ASP A 139 12.00 25.00 5.98
N LEU A 140 12.22 24.34 7.11
CA LEU A 140 13.50 24.44 7.83
C LEU A 140 14.66 23.84 7.03
N ALA A 141 14.41 23.03 6.00
CA ALA A 141 15.46 22.46 5.17
C ALA A 141 15.96 23.43 4.09
N ASN A 142 15.11 24.35 3.62
CA ASN A 142 15.37 25.16 2.42
C ASN A 142 15.03 26.65 2.54
N ASP A 143 14.38 27.11 3.61
CA ASP A 143 14.08 28.54 3.81
C ASP A 143 15.33 29.27 4.34
N PRO A 144 15.93 30.18 3.56
CA PRO A 144 17.12 30.93 3.97
C PRO A 144 16.87 31.87 5.16
N ASN A 145 15.61 32.15 5.53
CA ASN A 145 15.28 32.95 6.70
C ASN A 145 15.00 32.10 7.97
N ASN A 146 14.89 30.78 7.82
CA ASN A 146 14.49 29.85 8.89
C ASN A 146 15.28 28.52 8.81
N CYS A 147 16.56 28.57 8.45
CA CYS A 147 17.34 27.40 8.09
C CYS A 147 17.78 26.56 9.31
N GLY A 148 17.32 25.31 9.38
CA GLY A 148 17.57 24.37 10.47
C GLY A 148 16.74 24.64 11.73
N ALA A 149 16.30 25.88 11.95
CA ALA A 149 15.37 26.27 13.00
C ALA A 149 14.71 27.63 12.68
N CYS A 150 13.50 27.84 13.20
CA CYS A 150 12.78 29.11 13.06
C CYS A 150 13.62 30.32 13.50
N GLY A 151 13.63 31.36 12.66
CA GLY A 151 14.39 32.59 12.89
C GLY A 151 15.90 32.49 12.62
N THR A 152 16.39 31.35 12.15
CA THR A 152 17.80 31.16 11.79
C THR A 152 18.03 31.58 10.34
N ALA A 153 18.26 32.88 10.13
CA ALA A 153 18.57 33.41 8.81
C ALA A 153 20.04 33.12 8.41
N CYS A 154 20.23 32.66 7.18
CA CYS A 154 21.55 32.52 6.58
C CYS A 154 22.19 33.89 6.34
N ALA A 155 23.53 33.96 6.38
CA ALA A 155 24.23 35.22 6.12
C ALA A 155 24.06 35.66 4.66
N GLU A 156 24.28 36.95 4.38
CA GLU A 156 24.16 37.50 3.04
C GLU A 156 25.02 36.72 2.02
N GLY A 157 24.38 36.16 0.99
CA GLY A 157 25.03 35.32 -0.03
C GLY A 157 25.09 33.81 0.31
N GLN A 158 24.56 33.37 1.45
CA GLN A 158 24.40 31.96 1.77
C GLN A 158 22.99 31.47 1.42
N ILE A 159 22.86 30.16 1.20
CA ILE A 159 21.61 29.45 0.91
C ILE A 159 21.37 28.39 1.99
N CYS A 160 20.10 28.08 2.23
CA CYS A 160 19.71 26.98 3.10
C CYS A 160 19.59 25.68 2.28
N SER A 161 20.31 24.65 2.70
CA SER A 161 20.24 23.33 2.06
C SER A 161 20.36 22.26 3.15
N ALA A 162 19.39 21.34 3.21
CA ALA A 162 19.29 20.31 4.24
C ALA A 162 19.39 20.86 5.68
N GLY A 163 18.85 22.06 5.91
CA GLY A 163 18.84 22.71 7.22
C GLY A 163 20.18 23.33 7.64
N GLN A 164 21.11 23.51 6.70
CA GLN A 164 22.39 24.17 6.93
C GLN A 164 22.60 25.36 5.99
N CYS A 165 23.05 26.48 6.55
CA CYS A 165 23.48 27.64 5.78
C CYS A 165 24.86 27.39 5.17
N GLY A 166 24.97 27.50 3.84
CA GLY A 166 26.22 27.32 3.11
C GLY A 166 26.32 28.23 1.89
N THR A 167 27.49 28.28 1.27
CA THR A 167 27.69 29.03 0.00
C THR A 167 27.40 28.16 -1.24
N SER A 168 26.99 26.91 -1.04
CA SER A 168 26.75 25.91 -2.08
C SER A 168 25.69 24.91 -1.62
N CYS A 169 24.93 24.35 -2.57
CA CYS A 169 23.93 23.32 -2.29
C CYS A 169 24.62 21.97 -2.04
N VAL A 170 24.04 21.15 -1.18
CA VAL A 170 24.46 19.75 -1.00
C VAL A 170 23.58 18.88 -1.90
N GLY A 171 24.16 18.25 -2.92
CA GLY A 171 23.44 17.34 -3.83
C GLY A 171 22.48 18.02 -4.82
N ALA A 172 22.51 19.35 -4.95
CA ALA A 172 21.67 20.13 -5.86
C ALA A 172 22.47 21.29 -6.49
N THR A 173 21.85 22.06 -7.39
CA THR A 173 22.47 23.26 -8.00
C THR A 173 21.83 24.54 -7.46
N ALA A 174 22.65 25.54 -7.15
CA ALA A 174 22.17 26.85 -6.73
C ALA A 174 21.66 27.64 -7.94
N CYS A 175 20.34 27.81 -8.03
CA CYS A 175 19.68 28.61 -9.05
C CYS A 175 19.01 29.81 -8.41
N ASN A 176 19.58 31.00 -8.64
CA ASN A 176 19.06 32.30 -8.18
C ASN A 176 18.76 32.39 -6.66
N GLY A 177 19.57 31.72 -5.84
CA GLY A 177 19.45 31.72 -4.38
C GLY A 177 18.70 30.52 -3.79
N THR A 178 18.18 29.61 -4.62
CA THR A 178 17.48 28.39 -4.20
C THR A 178 18.23 27.16 -4.67
N CYS A 179 18.24 26.09 -3.87
CA CYS A 179 18.76 24.79 -4.30
C CYS A 179 17.71 24.05 -5.09
N VAL A 180 18.02 23.72 -6.34
CA VAL A 180 17.14 22.97 -7.24
C VAL A 180 17.89 21.78 -7.81
N ASP A 181 17.19 20.67 -7.95
CA ASP A 181 17.70 19.49 -8.62
C ASP A 181 17.49 19.66 -10.13
N LEU A 182 18.59 19.81 -10.87
CA LEU A 182 18.53 20.00 -12.32
C LEU A 182 18.07 18.74 -13.05
N ASP A 183 18.08 17.57 -12.40
CA ASP A 183 17.70 16.31 -13.03
C ASP A 183 16.19 16.06 -13.01
N THR A 184 15.48 16.72 -12.10
CA THR A 184 14.07 16.44 -11.82
C THR A 184 13.18 17.68 -11.77
N ASP A 185 13.73 18.88 -11.57
CA ASP A 185 12.95 20.13 -11.51
C ASP A 185 12.51 20.58 -12.92
N PRO A 186 11.19 20.53 -13.24
CA PRO A 186 10.67 20.95 -14.54
C PRO A 186 10.86 22.45 -14.83
N ALA A 187 11.16 23.27 -13.83
CA ALA A 187 11.45 24.70 -14.01
C ALA A 187 12.96 25.00 -14.23
N ASN A 188 13.85 24.04 -13.97
CA ASN A 188 15.31 24.22 -13.99
C ASN A 188 16.05 23.04 -14.64
N CYS A 189 15.44 22.39 -15.63
CA CYS A 189 15.89 21.11 -16.15
C CYS A 189 17.20 21.18 -16.93
N GLY A 190 18.24 20.50 -16.45
CA GLY A 190 19.59 20.47 -17.02
C GLY A 190 20.42 21.74 -16.82
N ALA A 191 19.78 22.88 -16.55
CA ALA A 191 20.42 24.14 -16.17
C ALA A 191 19.42 25.12 -15.54
N CYS A 192 19.89 25.98 -14.64
CA CYS A 192 19.08 27.03 -14.01
C CYS A 192 18.27 27.84 -15.03
N GLY A 193 16.96 27.98 -14.79
CA GLY A 193 16.03 28.73 -15.63
C GLY A 193 15.61 28.01 -16.92
N THR A 194 15.98 26.75 -17.11
CA THR A 194 15.58 25.93 -18.26
C THR A 194 14.27 25.21 -17.95
N ALA A 195 13.15 25.92 -18.11
CA ALA A 195 11.85 25.33 -17.89
C ALA A 195 11.43 24.40 -19.04
N CYS A 196 10.90 23.24 -18.71
CA CYS A 196 10.28 22.33 -19.65
C CYS A 196 8.97 22.89 -20.21
N ALA A 197 8.64 22.54 -21.45
CA ALA A 197 7.38 22.97 -22.05
C ALA A 197 6.20 22.33 -21.31
N ALA A 198 5.02 22.96 -21.38
CA ALA A 198 3.81 22.41 -20.76
C ALA A 198 3.56 20.97 -21.22
N GLY A 199 3.43 20.04 -20.27
CA GLY A 199 3.26 18.61 -20.53
C GLY A 199 4.55 17.79 -20.68
N GLN A 200 5.73 18.40 -20.50
CA GLN A 200 7.01 17.69 -20.39
C GLN A 200 7.41 17.54 -18.92
N VAL A 201 8.15 16.48 -18.63
CA VAL A 201 8.83 16.28 -17.34
C VAL A 201 10.32 16.52 -17.50
N CYS A 202 10.98 16.89 -16.41
CA CYS A 202 12.43 16.86 -16.35
C CYS A 202 12.89 15.48 -15.90
N SER A 203 13.73 14.83 -16.71
CA SER A 203 14.35 13.56 -16.33
C SER A 203 15.80 13.53 -16.79
N MET A 204 16.72 13.28 -15.86
CA MET A 204 18.17 13.29 -16.09
C MET A 204 18.65 14.58 -16.78
N GLY A 205 18.06 15.71 -16.41
CA GLY A 205 18.43 17.03 -16.91
C GLY A 205 17.96 17.31 -18.34
N GLN A 206 16.98 16.55 -18.84
CA GLN A 206 16.39 16.77 -20.16
C GLN A 206 14.87 16.90 -20.08
N CYS A 207 14.36 17.96 -20.70
CA CYS A 207 12.93 18.12 -20.90
C CYS A 207 12.45 17.17 -21.99
N GLY A 208 11.55 16.27 -21.63
CA GLY A 208 11.03 15.26 -22.54
C GLY A 208 9.57 14.94 -22.26
N VAL A 209 8.88 14.44 -23.28
CA VAL A 209 7.63 13.71 -23.08
C VAL A 209 8.03 12.29 -22.69
N THR A 210 8.20 12.04 -21.40
CA THR A 210 8.38 10.68 -20.90
C THR A 210 7.02 10.02 -20.84
N CYS A 211 6.88 8.94 -21.59
CA CYS A 211 5.69 8.12 -21.60
C CYS A 211 5.68 7.27 -20.33
N LEU A 212 4.89 7.70 -19.34
CA LEU A 212 4.69 6.95 -18.10
C LEU A 212 4.00 5.61 -18.39
N GLY A 213 4.32 4.59 -17.59
CA GLY A 213 3.66 3.29 -17.68
C GLY A 213 3.93 2.53 -18.97
N GLY A 214 5.20 2.42 -19.40
CA GLY A 214 5.61 1.49 -20.48
C GLY A 214 5.08 1.81 -21.89
N SER A 215 4.39 2.92 -22.08
CA SER A 215 3.90 3.35 -23.40
C SER A 215 5.04 3.86 -24.30
N ALA A 216 4.91 3.68 -25.61
CA ALA A 216 5.94 4.10 -26.57
C ALA A 216 5.67 5.50 -27.10
N LEU A 217 6.73 6.29 -27.29
CA LEU A 217 6.64 7.57 -27.96
C LEU A 217 6.42 7.36 -29.47
N CYS A 218 5.17 7.50 -29.92
CA CYS A 218 4.81 7.43 -31.33
C CYS A 218 4.65 8.84 -31.90
N GLY A 219 5.76 9.46 -32.30
CA GLY A 219 5.81 10.84 -32.77
C GLY A 219 5.89 11.81 -31.59
N SER A 220 4.83 12.57 -31.34
CA SER A 220 4.73 13.52 -30.21
C SER A 220 3.75 13.08 -29.12
N SER A 221 3.18 11.87 -29.26
CA SER A 221 2.19 11.33 -28.33
C SER A 221 2.70 10.01 -27.76
N CYS A 222 2.46 9.82 -26.46
CA CYS A 222 2.62 8.53 -25.81
C CYS A 222 1.46 7.63 -26.19
N VAL A 223 1.78 6.48 -26.75
CA VAL A 223 0.79 5.50 -27.20
C VAL A 223 1.15 4.15 -26.64
N ASP A 224 0.17 3.52 -26.01
CA ASP A 224 0.29 2.14 -25.57
C ASP A 224 0.25 1.21 -26.80
N LEU A 225 1.39 0.56 -27.08
CA LEU A 225 1.50 -0.37 -28.22
C LEU A 225 0.73 -1.66 -27.97
N ASP A 226 0.35 -1.98 -26.73
CA ASP A 226 -0.32 -3.24 -26.42
C ASP A 226 -1.83 -3.17 -26.60
N THR A 227 -2.39 -1.96 -26.60
CA THR A 227 -3.84 -1.74 -26.65
C THR A 227 -4.29 -0.78 -27.75
N SER A 228 -3.39 0.02 -28.32
CA SER A 228 -3.76 0.98 -29.37
C SER A 228 -4.03 0.29 -30.70
N PRO A 229 -5.27 0.33 -31.23
CA PRO A 229 -5.58 -0.25 -32.53
C PRO A 229 -4.88 0.48 -33.69
N ALA A 230 -4.33 1.68 -33.47
CA ALA A 230 -3.58 2.43 -34.47
C ALA A 230 -2.04 2.24 -34.37
N HIS A 231 -1.55 1.59 -33.32
CA HIS A 231 -0.11 1.44 -33.03
C HIS A 231 0.22 0.08 -32.41
N CYS A 232 -0.45 -0.99 -32.83
CA CYS A 232 -0.40 -2.28 -32.15
C CYS A 232 0.95 -3.01 -32.31
N GLY A 233 1.69 -3.22 -31.22
CA GLY A 233 3.02 -3.84 -31.19
C GLY A 233 4.15 -2.97 -31.74
N ALA A 234 3.83 -1.91 -32.49
CA ALA A 234 4.79 -0.93 -33.01
C ALA A 234 4.08 0.37 -33.41
N CYS A 235 4.78 1.50 -33.31
CA CYS A 235 4.25 2.79 -33.73
C CYS A 235 3.78 2.79 -35.19
N GLY A 236 2.52 3.16 -35.42
CA GLY A 236 1.90 3.22 -36.74
C GLY A 236 1.42 1.88 -37.29
N ASN A 237 1.50 0.80 -36.50
CA ASN A 237 0.97 -0.50 -36.89
C ASN A 237 -0.55 -0.59 -36.59
N THR A 238 -1.36 -0.09 -37.51
CA THR A 238 -2.82 -0.12 -37.38
C THR A 238 -3.39 -1.52 -37.58
N CYS A 239 -4.23 -1.98 -36.67
CA CYS A 239 -4.94 -3.25 -36.80
C CYS A 239 -5.94 -3.21 -37.96
N PRO A 240 -6.03 -4.30 -38.77
CA PRO A 240 -7.05 -4.47 -39.80
C PRO A 240 -8.48 -4.30 -39.26
N SER A 241 -9.41 -3.87 -40.13
CA SER A 241 -10.82 -3.70 -39.78
C SER A 241 -11.42 -4.97 -39.14
N GLY A 242 -12.02 -4.82 -37.96
CA GLY A 242 -12.58 -5.93 -37.19
C GLY A 242 -11.59 -6.63 -36.25
N GLN A 243 -10.45 -6.02 -35.93
CA GLN A 243 -9.48 -6.49 -34.95
C GLN A 243 -9.24 -5.46 -33.84
N LEU A 244 -8.89 -5.93 -32.65
CA LEU A 244 -8.41 -5.13 -31.52
C LEU A 244 -6.91 -5.36 -31.33
N CYS A 245 -6.24 -4.41 -30.69
CA CYS A 245 -4.89 -4.65 -30.21
C CYS A 245 -4.94 -5.25 -28.79
N ALA A 246 -4.30 -6.41 -28.61
CA ALA A 246 -4.15 -7.04 -27.30
C ALA A 246 -2.73 -7.59 -27.17
N ALA A 247 -2.01 -7.18 -26.13
CA ALA A 247 -0.63 -7.58 -25.86
C ALA A 247 0.30 -7.39 -27.10
N GLY A 248 0.10 -6.28 -27.81
CA GLY A 248 0.93 -5.89 -28.95
C GLY A 248 0.61 -6.65 -30.24
N MET A 249 -0.48 -7.44 -30.24
CA MET A 249 -0.91 -8.22 -31.40
C MET A 249 -2.34 -7.85 -31.81
N CYS A 250 -2.55 -7.71 -33.11
CA CYS A 250 -3.90 -7.56 -33.64
C CYS A 250 -4.64 -8.88 -33.58
N VAL A 251 -5.67 -8.94 -32.74
CA VAL A 251 -6.51 -10.11 -32.53
C VAL A 251 -7.91 -9.85 -33.10
N SER A 252 -8.48 -10.86 -33.76
CA SER A 252 -9.86 -10.79 -34.23
C SER A 252 -10.82 -10.79 -33.05
N ILE A 253 -11.78 -9.86 -33.03
CA ILE A 253 -12.95 -9.95 -32.16
C ILE A 253 -13.82 -11.11 -32.64
N GLY A 254 -13.62 -12.29 -32.05
CA GLY A 254 -14.67 -13.31 -32.04
C GLY A 254 -15.77 -12.81 -31.11
N GLU A 255 -16.91 -12.42 -31.70
CA GLU A 255 -18.25 -12.16 -31.12
C GLU A 255 -18.27 -11.54 -29.70
N CYS A 256 -18.89 -10.36 -29.52
CA CYS A 256 -19.18 -9.85 -28.18
C CYS A 256 -19.90 -10.94 -27.37
N ASN A 257 -19.22 -11.48 -26.36
CA ASN A 257 -19.82 -12.46 -25.47
C ASN A 257 -20.78 -11.74 -24.53
N ALA A 258 -21.91 -12.39 -24.23
CA ALA A 258 -22.84 -11.88 -23.22
C ALA A 258 -22.08 -11.57 -21.92
N PRO A 259 -22.35 -10.44 -21.25
CA PRO A 259 -23.51 -9.55 -21.43
C PRO A 259 -23.37 -8.42 -22.47
N PHE A 260 -22.29 -8.35 -23.25
CA PHE A 260 -22.07 -7.26 -24.19
C PHE A 260 -22.80 -7.47 -25.53
N LEU A 261 -23.39 -6.41 -26.08
CA LEU A 261 -24.08 -6.39 -27.38
C LEU A 261 -23.20 -5.76 -28.45
N GLN A 262 -23.16 -6.36 -29.64
CA GLN A 262 -22.48 -5.78 -30.80
C GLN A 262 -23.30 -4.64 -31.39
N CYS A 263 -22.85 -3.40 -31.19
CA CYS A 263 -23.43 -2.20 -31.77
C CYS A 263 -22.48 -1.61 -32.83
N GLY A 264 -22.65 -2.06 -34.07
CA GLY A 264 -21.75 -1.69 -35.17
C GLY A 264 -20.39 -2.39 -35.02
N GLN A 265 -19.33 -1.62 -34.75
CA GLN A 265 -17.97 -2.14 -34.48
C GLN A 265 -17.60 -2.10 -32.98
N LEU A 266 -18.53 -1.70 -32.11
CA LEU A 266 -18.31 -1.60 -30.67
C LEU A 266 -19.06 -2.73 -29.93
N CYS A 267 -18.40 -3.33 -28.94
CA CYS A 267 -19.09 -4.09 -27.89
C CYS A 267 -19.51 -3.11 -26.81
N VAL A 268 -20.81 -2.99 -26.56
CA VAL A 268 -21.36 -2.11 -25.53
C VAL A 268 -22.11 -2.95 -24.49
N LEU A 269 -22.17 -2.48 -23.25
CA LEU A 269 -22.98 -3.13 -22.22
C LEU A 269 -24.38 -2.51 -22.24
N PRO A 270 -25.40 -3.14 -22.86
CA PRO A 270 -26.73 -2.56 -22.98
C PRO A 270 -27.41 -2.37 -21.63
N ALA A 271 -26.92 -2.99 -20.55
CA ALA A 271 -27.46 -2.82 -19.22
C ALA A 271 -27.23 -1.40 -18.66
N SER A 272 -26.15 -0.72 -19.06
CA SER A 272 -25.75 0.55 -18.45
C SER A 272 -25.37 1.66 -19.44
N ASP A 273 -25.23 1.38 -20.74
CA ASP A 273 -24.86 2.38 -21.75
C ASP A 273 -26.05 3.30 -22.11
N PRO A 274 -26.03 4.62 -21.77
CA PRO A 274 -27.13 5.54 -22.06
C PRO A 274 -27.36 5.81 -23.55
N ALA A 275 -26.42 5.46 -24.43
CA ALA A 275 -26.58 5.55 -25.88
C ALA A 275 -27.08 4.24 -26.53
N ASN A 276 -27.02 3.11 -25.82
CA ASN A 276 -27.35 1.78 -26.31
C ASN A 276 -28.18 0.97 -25.30
N CYS A 277 -29.10 1.63 -24.59
CA CYS A 277 -29.76 1.07 -23.43
C CYS A 277 -30.76 -0.05 -23.78
N GLY A 278 -30.51 -1.27 -23.32
CA GLY A 278 -31.27 -2.48 -23.66
C GLY A 278 -31.06 -2.98 -25.10
N THR A 279 -30.82 -2.08 -26.05
CA THR A 279 -30.52 -2.40 -27.45
C THR A 279 -29.70 -1.29 -28.11
N CYS A 280 -28.99 -1.64 -29.19
CA CYS A 280 -28.14 -0.71 -29.93
C CYS A 280 -28.91 0.52 -30.41
N GLY A 281 -28.35 1.70 -30.15
CA GLY A 281 -28.92 2.99 -30.56
C GLY A 281 -30.15 3.44 -29.78
N ASN A 282 -30.59 2.70 -28.75
CA ASN A 282 -31.63 3.17 -27.85
C ASN A 282 -31.04 4.17 -26.84
N LYS A 283 -30.93 5.42 -27.29
CA LYS A 283 -30.40 6.52 -26.50
C LYS A 283 -31.44 7.04 -25.49
N CYS A 284 -31.06 7.15 -24.23
CA CYS A 284 -31.90 7.73 -23.19
C CYS A 284 -32.12 9.23 -23.39
N ALA A 285 -33.31 9.71 -23.01
CA ALA A 285 -33.66 11.12 -23.07
C ALA A 285 -32.78 11.95 -22.11
N THR A 286 -32.65 13.25 -22.37
CA THR A 286 -31.89 14.16 -21.49
C THR A 286 -32.40 14.07 -20.05
N GLY A 287 -31.51 13.71 -19.11
CA GLY A 287 -31.83 13.51 -17.69
C GLY A 287 -32.27 12.09 -17.31
N ALA A 288 -32.32 11.16 -18.25
CA ALA A 288 -32.53 9.74 -18.01
C ALA A 288 -31.22 8.95 -18.15
N THR A 289 -31.03 7.95 -17.30
CA THR A 289 -29.88 7.03 -17.29
C THR A 289 -30.33 5.62 -17.68
N CYS A 290 -29.39 4.78 -18.10
CA CYS A 290 -29.67 3.40 -18.44
C CYS A 290 -29.46 2.53 -17.20
N VAL A 291 -30.52 1.94 -16.69
CA VAL A 291 -30.49 1.04 -15.52
C VAL A 291 -31.10 -0.29 -15.94
N ASP A 292 -30.32 -1.37 -15.84
CA ASP A 292 -30.69 -2.72 -16.27
C ASP A 292 -31.32 -2.79 -17.67
N GLY A 293 -30.79 -1.98 -18.60
CA GLY A 293 -31.24 -1.94 -19.99
C GLY A 293 -32.55 -1.18 -20.22
N THR A 294 -33.01 -0.40 -19.25
CA THR A 294 -34.17 0.49 -19.38
C THR A 294 -33.77 1.94 -19.14
N CYS A 295 -34.18 2.85 -20.03
CA CYS A 295 -34.02 4.28 -19.78
C CYS A 295 -35.00 4.74 -18.70
N GLN A 296 -34.48 5.19 -17.57
CA GLN A 296 -35.27 5.68 -16.45
C GLN A 296 -34.88 7.12 -16.11
N VAL A 297 -35.87 7.94 -15.77
CA VAL A 297 -35.60 9.26 -15.21
C VAL A 297 -35.06 9.03 -13.81
N CYS A 298 -33.83 9.49 -13.56
CA CYS A 298 -33.17 9.26 -12.29
C CYS A 298 -33.93 9.95 -11.13
N ASP A 299 -34.51 9.13 -10.27
CA ASP A 299 -34.99 9.45 -8.94
C ASP A 299 -34.06 8.78 -7.92
N SER A 300 -33.13 9.56 -7.37
CA SER A 300 -32.11 9.10 -6.41
C SER A 300 -32.70 8.41 -5.16
N THR A 301 -33.99 8.58 -4.89
CA THR A 301 -34.64 7.90 -3.76
C THR A 301 -34.99 6.44 -4.04
N THR A 302 -35.05 6.04 -5.32
CA THR A 302 -35.52 4.70 -5.73
C THR A 302 -34.70 4.06 -6.85
N THR A 303 -33.75 4.80 -7.41
CA THR A 303 -32.93 4.38 -8.56
C THR A 303 -31.50 4.78 -8.28
N ASP A 304 -30.59 3.84 -8.51
CA ASP A 304 -29.14 4.05 -8.57
C ASP A 304 -28.85 4.79 -9.88
N CYS A 305 -28.48 6.04 -9.78
CA CYS A 305 -28.46 6.93 -10.93
C CYS A 305 -27.12 7.01 -11.63
N ASP A 306 -26.03 6.71 -10.92
CA ASP A 306 -24.68 6.67 -11.44
C ASP A 306 -24.19 5.25 -11.74
N ASN A 307 -25.01 4.24 -11.43
CA ASN A 307 -24.78 2.80 -11.63
C ASN A 307 -23.58 2.26 -10.84
N ASP A 308 -23.34 2.81 -9.65
CA ASP A 308 -22.27 2.35 -8.77
C ASP A 308 -22.70 1.15 -7.87
N GLY A 309 -23.98 0.81 -7.95
CA GLY A 309 -24.64 -0.29 -7.28
C GLY A 309 -25.24 0.08 -5.93
N TRP A 310 -25.29 1.34 -5.52
CA TRP A 310 -25.85 1.81 -4.26
C TRP A 310 -27.06 2.71 -4.47
N LEU A 311 -28.03 2.59 -3.56
CA LEU A 311 -29.17 3.51 -3.49
C LEU A 311 -28.96 4.54 -2.39
N ALA A 312 -29.59 5.71 -2.48
CA ALA A 312 -29.61 6.67 -1.38
C ALA A 312 -30.16 6.08 -0.06
N SER A 313 -31.09 5.11 -0.14
CA SER A 313 -31.60 4.39 1.04
C SER A 313 -30.57 3.47 1.70
N GLU A 314 -29.49 3.13 0.98
CA GLU A 314 -28.39 2.29 1.43
C GLU A 314 -27.17 3.11 1.88
N GLY A 315 -27.29 4.43 1.91
CA GLY A 315 -26.25 5.34 2.37
C GLY A 315 -25.47 6.03 1.25
N ASP A 316 -25.84 5.83 -0.02
CA ASP A 316 -25.25 6.63 -1.09
C ASP A 316 -25.59 8.12 -0.93
N CYS A 317 -24.55 8.94 -1.04
CA CYS A 317 -24.61 10.38 -0.93
C CYS A 317 -24.44 11.09 -2.29
N CYS A 318 -24.22 10.35 -3.39
CA CYS A 318 -23.84 10.92 -4.67
C CYS A 318 -24.39 10.20 -5.91
N ASP A 319 -25.65 10.46 -6.26
CA ASP A 319 -26.25 9.93 -7.49
C ASP A 319 -25.98 10.74 -8.78
N LYS A 320 -25.37 11.94 -8.67
CA LYS A 320 -25.23 12.90 -9.79
C LYS A 320 -23.99 13.78 -9.65
N PRO A 321 -23.39 14.21 -10.78
CA PRO A 321 -22.30 15.18 -10.74
C PRO A 321 -22.72 16.50 -10.09
N GLY A 322 -21.79 17.17 -9.43
CA GLY A 322 -22.01 18.47 -8.78
C GLY A 322 -21.23 18.58 -7.48
N LEU A 323 -21.96 18.56 -6.36
CA LEU A 323 -21.38 18.78 -5.03
C LEU A 323 -20.45 17.65 -4.57
N CYS A 324 -20.61 16.45 -5.13
CA CYS A 324 -19.75 15.29 -4.89
C CYS A 324 -18.78 15.04 -6.07
N GLY A 325 -18.47 16.08 -6.85
CA GLY A 325 -17.48 16.00 -7.93
C GLY A 325 -18.07 15.67 -9.31
N ALA A 326 -17.17 15.32 -10.23
CA ALA A 326 -17.50 15.05 -11.64
C ALA A 326 -17.80 13.56 -11.93
N GLU A 327 -17.42 12.68 -11.01
CA GLU A 327 -17.46 11.22 -11.14
C GLU A 327 -18.28 10.65 -9.97
N PRO A 328 -19.61 10.82 -9.98
CA PRO A 328 -20.47 10.40 -8.87
C PRO A 328 -20.31 8.92 -8.51
N GLU A 329 -20.06 8.08 -9.52
CA GLU A 329 -19.93 6.63 -9.36
C GLU A 329 -18.72 6.17 -8.52
N LYS A 330 -17.87 7.11 -8.08
CA LYS A 330 -16.75 6.87 -7.18
C LYS A 330 -17.05 7.20 -5.73
N VAL A 331 -18.22 7.74 -5.44
CA VAL A 331 -18.59 8.30 -4.13
C VAL A 331 -19.72 7.47 -3.55
N ASN A 332 -19.40 6.58 -2.60
CA ASN A 332 -20.37 5.70 -1.95
C ASN A 332 -19.80 5.04 -0.68
N PRO A 333 -20.63 4.39 0.16
CA PRO A 333 -20.17 3.76 1.40
C PRO A 333 -19.08 2.68 1.26
N GLY A 334 -18.86 2.18 0.03
CA GLY A 334 -17.81 1.21 -0.29
C GLY A 334 -16.48 1.83 -0.72
N ALA A 335 -16.40 3.15 -0.87
CA ALA A 335 -15.22 3.87 -1.35
C ALA A 335 -14.20 4.12 -0.22
N ILE A 336 -12.95 4.37 -0.61
CA ILE A 336 -11.92 4.94 0.28
C ILE A 336 -11.93 6.46 0.13
N GLU A 337 -11.71 7.16 1.24
CA GLU A 337 -11.61 8.62 1.22
C GLU A 337 -10.39 9.11 0.43
N VAL A 338 -10.58 10.10 -0.45
CA VAL A 338 -9.49 10.75 -1.19
C VAL A 338 -9.18 12.12 -0.59
N VAL A 339 -8.37 12.08 0.47
CA VAL A 339 -8.01 13.26 1.27
C VAL A 339 -7.56 14.44 0.40
N GLY A 340 -8.26 15.57 0.55
CA GLY A 340 -7.94 16.86 -0.05
C GLY A 340 -8.71 17.20 -1.33
N ASN A 341 -9.64 16.35 -1.80
CA ASN A 341 -10.45 16.60 -2.99
C ASN A 341 -11.73 17.43 -2.74
N GLY A 342 -12.09 17.67 -1.47
CA GLY A 342 -13.27 18.37 -1.00
C GLY A 342 -14.58 17.57 -1.02
N ILE A 343 -14.51 16.24 -1.22
CA ILE A 343 -15.66 15.34 -1.43
C ILE A 343 -15.64 14.28 -0.32
N ASP A 344 -16.79 14.02 0.31
CA ASP A 344 -16.97 12.87 1.21
C ASP A 344 -17.12 11.61 0.35
N ASP A 345 -16.00 11.01 -0.08
CA ASP A 345 -16.00 9.90 -1.04
C ASP A 345 -16.66 8.65 -0.44
N ASN A 346 -16.47 8.42 0.86
CA ASN A 346 -16.98 7.22 1.54
C ASN A 346 -18.37 7.41 2.18
N CYS A 347 -19.02 8.55 1.96
CA CYS A 347 -20.36 8.90 2.45
C CYS A 347 -20.55 8.72 3.98
N ASN A 348 -19.51 8.99 4.78
CA ASN A 348 -19.59 8.85 6.23
C ASN A 348 -20.00 10.16 6.96
N ALA A 349 -20.35 11.20 6.19
CA ALA A 349 -20.73 12.53 6.65
C ALA A 349 -19.62 13.30 7.37
N LYS A 350 -18.36 12.93 7.16
CA LYS A 350 -17.21 13.74 7.55
C LYS A 350 -16.72 14.53 6.36
N THR A 351 -16.27 15.74 6.63
CA THR A 351 -15.71 16.60 5.60
C THR A 351 -14.29 16.14 5.29
N ASP A 352 -14.01 15.88 4.01
CA ASP A 352 -12.74 15.45 3.41
C ASP A 352 -11.44 15.86 4.16
N LEU A 353 -11.24 17.16 4.42
CA LEU A 353 -10.04 17.65 5.14
C LEU A 353 -9.89 17.15 6.60
N PHE A 354 -10.91 16.49 7.15
CA PHE A 354 -10.97 15.97 8.51
C PHE A 354 -11.36 14.49 8.55
N ASP A 355 -11.65 13.88 7.40
CA ASP A 355 -11.85 12.43 7.33
C ASP A 355 -10.51 11.70 7.20
N LEU A 356 -9.81 11.66 8.32
CA LEU A 356 -8.55 10.93 8.40
C LEU A 356 -8.74 9.46 8.75
N GLU A 357 -9.98 8.97 8.88
CA GLU A 357 -10.26 7.61 9.36
C GLU A 357 -9.50 6.55 8.56
N ASP A 358 -9.41 6.74 7.25
CA ASP A 358 -8.74 5.84 6.32
C ASP A 358 -7.21 6.04 6.26
N THR A 359 -6.68 7.09 6.90
CA THR A 359 -5.24 7.44 6.94
C THR A 359 -4.58 7.24 8.31
N VAL A 360 -5.35 6.84 9.33
CA VAL A 360 -4.80 6.56 10.67
C VAL A 360 -4.05 5.22 10.66
N SER A 361 -2.75 5.27 10.98
CA SER A 361 -1.96 4.05 11.15
C SER A 361 -2.46 3.22 12.35
N CYS A 362 -2.41 1.90 12.21
CA CYS A 362 -2.97 0.92 13.16
C CYS A 362 -1.91 -0.04 13.72
N ASP A 363 -0.65 0.29 13.48
CA ASP A 363 0.52 -0.54 13.73
C ASP A 363 1.33 -0.07 14.96
N ASP A 364 0.75 0.81 15.77
CA ASP A 364 1.34 1.24 17.04
C ASP A 364 1.26 0.13 18.09
N GLY A 365 2.40 -0.15 18.74
CA GLY A 365 2.48 -1.11 19.83
C GLY A 365 2.28 -2.57 19.44
N LEU A 366 2.38 -2.92 18.14
CA LEU A 366 2.36 -4.30 17.71
C LEU A 366 3.54 -5.09 18.29
N VAL A 367 3.27 -6.34 18.66
CA VAL A 367 4.29 -7.24 19.22
C VAL A 367 5.19 -7.73 18.08
N SER A 368 6.51 -7.64 18.28
CA SER A 368 7.48 -7.96 17.23
C SER A 368 7.38 -9.40 16.71
N ASN A 369 7.07 -10.36 17.57
CA ASN A 369 6.86 -11.76 17.22
C ASN A 369 5.37 -12.15 17.38
N SER A 370 4.47 -11.33 16.82
CA SER A 370 3.03 -11.61 16.94
C SER A 370 2.68 -12.97 16.34
N SER A 371 1.86 -13.74 17.05
CA SER A 371 1.26 -14.97 16.53
C SER A 371 -0.01 -14.70 15.73
N SER A 372 -0.45 -13.44 15.59
CA SER A 372 -1.66 -13.07 14.87
C SER A 372 -1.33 -12.60 13.47
N PRO A 373 -1.74 -13.32 12.40
CA PRO A 373 -1.53 -12.89 11.02
C PRO A 373 -2.13 -11.50 10.72
N THR A 374 -3.17 -11.08 11.45
CA THR A 374 -3.78 -9.75 11.29
C THR A 374 -2.85 -8.62 11.71
N ASP A 375 -1.91 -8.87 12.63
CA ASP A 375 -0.96 -7.83 13.05
C ASP A 375 0.06 -7.55 11.95
N TYR A 376 0.42 -8.55 11.16
CA TYR A 376 1.25 -8.37 9.96
C TYR A 376 0.52 -7.57 8.89
N ALA A 377 -0.79 -7.77 8.71
CA ALA A 377 -1.59 -6.93 7.81
C ALA A 377 -1.61 -5.46 8.29
N LYS A 378 -1.75 -5.21 9.59
CA LYS A 378 -1.67 -3.85 10.17
C LYS A 378 -0.30 -3.22 10.00
N ALA A 379 0.77 -3.97 10.28
CA ALA A 379 2.15 -3.55 10.07
C ALA A 379 2.50 -3.31 8.59
N LEU A 380 1.66 -3.77 7.66
CA LEU A 380 1.78 -3.43 6.24
C LEU A 380 1.02 -2.13 5.89
N GLY A 381 0.21 -1.58 6.79
CA GLY A 381 -0.68 -0.43 6.54
C GLY A 381 -2.16 -0.79 6.35
N ILE A 382 -2.55 -2.06 6.46
CA ILE A 382 -3.94 -2.48 6.25
C ILE A 382 -4.71 -2.41 7.57
N CYS A 383 -5.34 -1.26 7.80
CA CYS A 383 -5.97 -0.93 9.08
C CYS A 383 -7.46 -1.22 9.18
N ARG A 384 -8.16 -1.23 8.05
CA ARG A 384 -9.60 -1.49 7.98
C ARG A 384 -9.88 -2.98 7.88
N VAL A 385 -10.91 -3.45 8.57
CA VAL A 385 -11.41 -4.83 8.49
C VAL A 385 -12.82 -4.85 7.94
N THR A 386 -13.18 -5.92 7.25
CA THR A 386 -14.52 -6.13 6.70
C THR A 386 -14.86 -7.63 6.71
N THR A 387 -16.06 -7.98 6.29
CA THR A 387 -16.49 -9.37 6.15
C THR A 387 -16.80 -9.72 4.69
N GLU A 388 -16.63 -10.99 4.35
CA GLU A 388 -16.81 -11.48 2.98
C GLU A 388 -18.24 -11.30 2.46
N ASN A 389 -19.24 -11.42 3.34
CA ASN A 389 -20.66 -11.35 3.00
C ASN A 389 -21.41 -10.29 3.84
N ALA A 390 -20.79 -9.12 4.04
CA ALA A 390 -21.44 -8.01 4.72
C ALA A 390 -22.76 -7.64 4.02
N PRO A 391 -23.83 -7.31 4.76
CA PRO A 391 -25.03 -6.66 4.21
C PRO A 391 -24.62 -5.43 3.41
N LYS A 392 -25.38 -5.09 2.35
CA LYS A 392 -25.03 -3.97 1.45
C LYS A 392 -24.71 -2.67 2.20
N ALA A 393 -25.56 -2.24 3.14
CA ALA A 393 -25.34 -1.05 3.98
C ALA A 393 -24.07 -1.09 4.87
N GLU A 394 -23.49 -2.26 5.10
CA GLU A 394 -22.25 -2.47 5.89
C GLU A 394 -21.08 -2.91 4.99
N LYS A 395 -21.30 -2.98 3.67
CA LYS A 395 -20.35 -3.52 2.71
C LYS A 395 -19.28 -2.49 2.39
N THR A 396 -18.27 -2.45 3.24
CA THR A 396 -17.08 -1.62 3.08
C THR A 396 -15.85 -2.47 2.72
N TRP A 397 -14.73 -1.80 2.44
CA TRP A 397 -13.46 -2.39 2.06
C TRP A 397 -12.57 -2.75 3.26
N GLY A 398 -11.49 -3.47 3.01
CA GLY A 398 -10.49 -3.82 4.03
C GLY A 398 -10.17 -5.30 4.12
N LEU A 399 -9.47 -5.69 5.18
CA LEU A 399 -9.04 -7.06 5.46
C LEU A 399 -10.22 -7.95 5.84
N ILE A 400 -10.38 -9.05 5.09
CA ILE A 400 -11.31 -10.13 5.41
C ILE A 400 -10.61 -11.19 6.26
N SER A 401 -9.39 -11.58 5.86
CA SER A 401 -8.57 -12.53 6.61
C SER A 401 -7.10 -12.39 6.25
N ALA A 402 -6.25 -12.79 7.19
CA ALA A 402 -4.82 -12.96 6.98
C ALA A 402 -4.37 -14.35 7.45
N LYS A 403 -3.39 -14.95 6.80
CA LYS A 403 -2.79 -16.24 7.19
C LYS A 403 -1.27 -16.19 7.04
N LEU A 404 -0.57 -16.90 7.92
CA LEU A 404 0.85 -17.22 7.77
C LEU A 404 0.96 -18.71 7.44
N LEU A 405 1.49 -19.00 6.26
CA LEU A 405 1.54 -20.35 5.68
C LEU A 405 2.93 -20.62 5.12
N ARG A 406 3.16 -21.86 4.70
CA ARG A 406 4.29 -22.27 3.86
C ARG A 406 3.91 -22.17 2.38
N ALA A 407 4.89 -22.24 1.48
CA ALA A 407 4.66 -22.10 0.04
C ALA A 407 3.70 -23.18 -0.55
N ASP A 408 3.59 -24.35 0.10
CA ASP A 408 2.63 -25.40 -0.28
C ASP A 408 1.22 -25.20 0.31
N GLY A 409 0.97 -24.12 1.05
CA GLY A 409 -0.29 -23.80 1.71
C GLY A 409 -0.48 -24.44 3.09
N SER A 410 0.48 -25.22 3.59
CA SER A 410 0.43 -25.77 4.95
C SER A 410 0.70 -24.68 6.01
N ALA A 411 0.34 -24.95 7.27
CA ALA A 411 0.51 -23.98 8.34
C ALA A 411 1.99 -23.70 8.62
N LEU A 412 2.34 -22.43 8.84
CA LEU A 412 3.67 -22.05 9.31
C LEU A 412 3.82 -22.43 10.79
N ALA A 413 4.60 -23.48 11.06
CA ALA A 413 4.86 -23.95 12.42
C ALA A 413 6.00 -23.18 13.11
N ASP A 414 6.91 -22.61 12.33
CA ASP A 414 8.03 -21.82 12.82
C ASP A 414 7.72 -20.33 12.71
N MET A 415 7.41 -19.71 13.84
CA MET A 415 7.09 -18.28 13.91
C MET A 415 8.32 -17.38 13.85
N GLN A 416 9.55 -17.94 13.89
CA GLN A 416 10.78 -17.15 13.80
C GLN A 416 11.04 -16.63 12.39
N ALA A 417 10.45 -17.25 11.37
CA ALA A 417 10.45 -16.81 9.97
C ALA A 417 9.70 -15.48 9.73
N THR A 418 9.05 -14.93 10.75
CA THR A 418 8.25 -13.69 10.65
C THR A 418 8.53 -12.75 11.81
N SER A 419 8.59 -11.45 11.54
CA SER A 419 8.58 -10.43 12.59
C SER A 419 7.95 -9.11 12.16
N ILE A 420 7.62 -8.25 13.13
CA ILE A 420 7.14 -6.88 12.96
C ILE A 420 8.17 -5.95 13.61
N ARG A 421 8.68 -4.97 12.87
CA ARG A 421 9.86 -4.19 13.27
C ARG A 421 9.68 -2.70 12.99
N GLN A 422 10.12 -1.85 13.90
CA GLN A 422 10.15 -0.38 13.71
C GLN A 422 11.37 0.10 12.88
N GLY A 423 12.20 -0.85 12.48
CA GLY A 423 13.41 -0.64 11.69
C GLY A 423 14.23 -1.92 11.62
N PHE A 424 15.09 -2.01 10.61
CA PHE A 424 15.87 -3.19 10.31
C PHE A 424 17.30 -2.79 9.91
N GLY A 425 18.21 -2.85 10.88
CA GLY A 425 19.61 -2.45 10.68
C GLY A 425 19.77 -1.01 10.19
N GLY A 426 20.65 -0.82 9.20
CA GLY A 426 20.96 0.46 8.57
C GLY A 426 20.03 0.87 7.43
N ILE A 427 18.97 0.10 7.15
CA ILE A 427 18.02 0.41 6.07
C ILE A 427 17.35 1.75 6.35
N THR A 428 17.39 2.63 5.36
CA THR A 428 16.88 4.00 5.48
C THR A 428 16.10 4.39 4.22
N PRO A 429 14.84 4.87 4.35
CA PRO A 429 14.06 4.97 5.60
C PRO A 429 13.77 3.59 6.20
N ALA A 430 13.66 3.54 7.54
CA ALA A 430 13.51 2.30 8.30
C ALA A 430 12.11 1.68 8.19
N VAL A 431 11.10 2.54 8.04
CA VAL A 431 9.70 2.26 7.71
C VAL A 431 9.24 3.35 6.73
N LEU A 432 8.40 3.00 5.77
CA LEU A 432 7.84 3.88 4.75
C LEU A 432 6.49 4.45 5.18
N GLU A 433 5.71 3.67 5.92
CA GLU A 433 4.39 4.08 6.43
C GLU A 433 4.22 3.64 7.89
N GLY A 434 3.42 4.38 8.65
CA GLY A 434 3.16 4.04 10.05
C GLY A 434 4.41 4.06 10.94
N LYS A 435 4.56 3.02 11.75
CA LYS A 435 5.58 2.86 12.80
C LYS A 435 6.36 1.56 12.69
N SER A 436 5.85 0.56 11.98
CA SER A 436 6.44 -0.77 11.88
C SER A 436 6.26 -1.34 10.47
N ALA A 437 7.20 -2.18 10.04
CA ALA A 437 7.15 -2.96 8.82
C ALA A 437 7.09 -4.46 9.14
N VAL A 438 6.64 -5.25 8.17
CA VAL A 438 6.67 -6.73 8.21
C VAL A 438 8.03 -7.23 7.74
N VAL A 439 8.53 -8.27 8.39
CA VAL A 439 9.72 -9.01 7.97
C VAL A 439 9.33 -10.46 7.76
N LEU A 440 9.61 -10.98 6.56
CA LEU A 440 9.54 -12.40 6.23
C LEU A 440 10.96 -12.89 5.94
N SER A 441 11.34 -14.04 6.48
CA SER A 441 12.65 -14.65 6.26
C SER A 441 12.51 -16.14 6.04
N SER A 442 13.29 -16.70 5.14
CA SER A 442 13.52 -18.15 5.09
C SER A 442 14.41 -18.65 6.23
N GLY A 443 14.98 -17.73 7.01
CA GLY A 443 15.69 -18.03 8.25
C GLY A 443 15.00 -17.42 9.46
N ILE A 444 15.78 -16.71 10.27
CA ILE A 444 15.27 -16.03 11.46
C ILE A 444 14.97 -14.57 11.11
N ALA A 445 13.71 -14.18 11.06
CA ALA A 445 13.28 -12.80 10.85
C ALA A 445 13.61 -11.88 12.05
N ALA A 446 13.55 -12.41 13.28
CA ALA A 446 14.05 -11.76 14.50
C ALA A 446 14.11 -12.73 15.69
N ASP A 447 14.99 -12.45 16.66
CA ASP A 447 14.89 -12.97 18.03
C ASP A 447 14.01 -12.03 18.88
N ALA A 448 13.22 -12.59 19.80
CA ALA A 448 12.27 -11.86 20.67
C ALA A 448 12.91 -10.75 21.53
N THR A 449 14.24 -10.74 21.63
CA THR A 449 15.02 -9.79 22.42
C THR A 449 15.74 -8.73 21.58
N GLN A 450 15.66 -8.80 20.25
CA GLN A 450 16.42 -7.92 19.35
C GLN A 450 15.76 -6.54 19.24
N THR A 451 16.58 -5.48 19.30
CA THR A 451 16.17 -4.11 18.92
C THR A 451 16.67 -3.74 17.51
N ASN A 452 17.81 -4.27 17.07
CA ASN A 452 18.34 -4.17 15.70
C ASN A 452 18.88 -5.55 15.23
N PRO A 453 18.38 -6.17 14.16
CA PRO A 453 18.72 -7.56 13.79
C PRO A 453 20.10 -7.71 13.13
N GLY A 454 21.06 -8.38 13.78
CA GLY A 454 22.39 -8.69 13.22
C GLY A 454 23.40 -9.16 14.27
N PRO A 455 24.61 -9.62 13.87
CA PRO A 455 25.61 -10.22 14.77
C PRO A 455 26.19 -9.28 15.84
N ASN A 456 25.98 -7.96 15.73
CA ASN A 456 26.52 -6.94 16.65
C ASN A 456 25.44 -6.15 17.42
N GLY A 457 24.29 -6.75 17.71
CA GLY A 457 23.23 -6.07 18.47
C GLY A 457 21.81 -6.61 18.29
N GLY A 458 21.66 -7.71 17.54
CA GLY A 458 20.42 -8.45 17.39
C GLY A 458 20.32 -9.56 18.41
N ALA A 459 20.87 -10.74 18.17
CA ALA A 459 20.59 -11.92 19.01
C ALA A 459 21.46 -11.94 20.29
N PRO A 460 20.90 -11.85 21.51
CA PRO A 460 21.53 -12.39 22.71
C PRO A 460 21.52 -13.92 22.63
N GLY A 461 22.39 -14.45 21.77
CA GLY A 461 22.47 -15.86 21.43
C GLY A 461 23.38 -16.15 20.23
N GLY A 462 23.62 -15.16 19.37
CA GLY A 462 24.67 -15.21 18.34
C GLY A 462 24.33 -15.97 17.04
N PHE A 463 23.04 -16.18 16.72
CA PHE A 463 22.66 -16.74 15.41
C PHE A 463 22.44 -15.61 14.40
N ASN A 464 23.00 -15.77 13.21
CA ASN A 464 22.84 -14.83 12.11
C ASN A 464 21.45 -15.04 11.48
N VAL A 465 20.80 -13.97 11.02
CA VAL A 465 19.51 -14.04 10.28
C VAL A 465 19.68 -14.60 8.87
N SER A 466 20.94 -14.82 8.45
CA SER A 466 21.34 -15.21 7.11
C SER A 466 22.09 -16.55 7.11
N SER A 467 21.82 -17.41 8.09
CA SER A 467 22.55 -18.68 8.30
C SER A 467 21.57 -19.79 8.67
N GLU A 468 21.87 -21.00 8.18
CA GLU A 468 21.05 -22.21 8.33
C GLU A 468 20.25 -22.26 9.64
N HIS A 469 18.92 -22.17 9.51
CA HIS A 469 18.01 -22.28 10.64
C HIS A 469 17.72 -23.75 10.97
N THR A 470 17.43 -24.03 12.26
CA THR A 470 16.98 -25.36 12.68
C THR A 470 15.70 -25.28 13.50
N PRO A 471 14.69 -26.14 13.21
CA PRO A 471 14.72 -27.22 12.22
C PRO A 471 14.46 -26.73 10.78
N VAL A 472 15.31 -27.15 9.83
CA VAL A 472 15.04 -27.01 8.39
C VAL A 472 13.72 -27.68 8.04
N SER A 473 12.99 -27.07 7.11
CA SER A 473 11.60 -27.37 6.90
C SER A 473 11.15 -27.18 5.45
N ASN A 474 11.19 -28.31 4.73
CA ASN A 474 11.05 -28.39 3.29
C ASN A 474 9.59 -28.68 2.92
N VAL A 475 9.07 -27.97 1.91
CA VAL A 475 7.76 -28.28 1.31
C VAL A 475 7.85 -28.41 -0.20
N LEU A 476 6.87 -29.11 -0.80
CA LEU A 476 6.79 -29.25 -2.25
C LEU A 476 5.75 -28.29 -2.82
N ILE A 477 6.19 -27.28 -3.56
CA ILE A 477 5.28 -26.30 -4.20
C ILE A 477 4.41 -26.93 -5.29
N SER A 478 4.76 -28.14 -5.75
CA SER A 478 3.94 -28.94 -6.66
C SER A 478 2.77 -29.68 -5.96
N GLY A 479 2.81 -29.81 -4.63
CA GLY A 479 1.88 -30.58 -3.80
C GLY A 479 0.46 -30.00 -3.72
N GLY A 480 0.34 -28.67 -3.57
CA GLY A 480 -0.89 -27.93 -3.87
C GLY A 480 -1.98 -27.85 -2.79
N GLY A 481 -1.68 -27.30 -1.62
CA GLY A 481 -2.69 -26.90 -0.63
C GLY A 481 -3.47 -25.64 -1.03
N GLU A 482 -4.48 -25.28 -0.22
CA GLU A 482 -5.19 -24.01 -0.35
C GLU A 482 -4.20 -22.85 -0.20
N HIS A 483 -4.33 -21.81 -1.04
CA HIS A 483 -3.40 -20.67 -1.11
C HIS A 483 -1.94 -21.00 -1.49
N SER A 484 -1.60 -22.25 -1.80
CA SER A 484 -0.23 -22.63 -2.21
C SER A 484 0.22 -21.95 -3.49
N VAL A 485 1.53 -21.82 -3.71
CA VAL A 485 2.12 -21.22 -4.92
C VAL A 485 2.10 -22.16 -6.14
N LYS A 486 1.42 -23.30 -6.06
CA LYS A 486 1.37 -24.33 -7.11
C LYS A 486 0.86 -23.80 -8.44
N ASP A 487 -0.14 -22.93 -8.39
CA ASP A 487 -0.77 -22.35 -9.57
C ASP A 487 0.21 -21.46 -10.33
N TRP A 488 1.02 -20.65 -9.63
CA TRP A 488 2.16 -19.96 -10.23
C TRP A 488 3.18 -20.95 -10.80
N PHE A 489 3.61 -21.94 -10.01
CA PHE A 489 4.61 -22.91 -10.43
C PHE A 489 4.20 -23.68 -11.70
N ALA A 490 2.94 -24.11 -11.80
CA ALA A 490 2.42 -24.84 -12.94
C ALA A 490 2.16 -23.96 -14.18
N THR A 491 1.93 -22.65 -13.99
CA THR A 491 1.56 -21.75 -15.08
C THR A 491 2.80 -21.22 -15.82
N PRO A 492 2.87 -21.34 -17.16
CA PRO A 492 3.94 -20.73 -17.94
C PRO A 492 3.70 -19.23 -18.14
N ASN A 493 4.79 -18.46 -18.17
CA ASN A 493 4.80 -17.04 -18.53
C ASN A 493 6.09 -16.75 -19.30
N LEU A 494 6.13 -17.10 -20.59
CA LEU A 494 7.35 -17.00 -21.39
C LEU A 494 7.66 -15.54 -21.78
N PRO A 495 8.94 -15.13 -21.80
CA PRO A 495 10.14 -15.93 -21.52
C PRO A 495 10.52 -16.02 -20.03
N LEU A 496 9.76 -15.39 -19.13
CA LEU A 496 10.09 -15.26 -17.70
C LEU A 496 10.18 -16.60 -16.98
N LYS A 497 9.28 -17.52 -17.31
CA LYS A 497 9.13 -18.77 -16.58
C LYS A 497 8.49 -19.87 -17.43
N PRO A 498 9.07 -21.07 -17.51
CA PRO A 498 8.40 -22.23 -18.10
C PRO A 498 7.32 -22.80 -17.15
N ALA A 499 6.46 -23.67 -17.68
CA ALA A 499 5.55 -24.43 -16.84
C ALA A 499 6.33 -25.46 -16.00
N ASN A 500 6.04 -25.54 -14.69
CA ASN A 500 6.71 -26.43 -13.73
C ASN A 500 8.23 -26.22 -13.63
N GLY A 501 8.68 -24.99 -13.81
CA GLY A 501 10.04 -24.58 -13.52
C GLY A 501 10.04 -23.25 -12.79
N LEU A 502 11.11 -22.98 -12.06
CA LEU A 502 11.36 -21.68 -11.46
C LEU A 502 11.85 -20.70 -12.53
N PRO A 503 11.64 -19.39 -12.34
CA PRO A 503 12.21 -18.40 -13.23
C PRO A 503 13.72 -18.27 -13.01
N ASP A 504 14.48 -18.24 -14.10
CA ASP A 504 15.92 -18.03 -14.08
C ASP A 504 16.30 -16.85 -14.96
N SER A 505 17.33 -16.11 -14.54
CA SER A 505 17.92 -15.05 -15.34
C SER A 505 18.58 -15.64 -16.60
N PRO A 506 18.51 -14.97 -17.78
CA PRO A 506 19.16 -15.50 -18.97
C PRO A 506 20.67 -15.51 -18.79
N GLY A 507 21.26 -16.66 -19.10
CA GLY A 507 22.69 -16.89 -18.88
C GLY A 507 22.96 -17.68 -17.61
N CYS A 508 22.02 -17.74 -16.66
CA CYS A 508 22.04 -18.73 -15.59
C CYS A 508 21.49 -20.07 -16.09
N ASN A 509 21.97 -21.18 -15.50
CA ASN A 509 21.43 -22.51 -15.79
C ASN A 509 20.09 -22.70 -15.07
N ALA A 510 19.13 -23.36 -15.74
CA ALA A 510 17.81 -23.52 -15.16
C ALA A 510 17.81 -24.42 -13.92
N SER A 511 17.29 -23.94 -12.79
CA SER A 511 17.00 -24.75 -11.59
C SER A 511 15.54 -25.19 -11.61
N ASN A 512 15.30 -26.49 -11.60
CA ASN A 512 13.94 -27.07 -11.74
C ASN A 512 13.49 -27.83 -10.49
N THR A 513 14.02 -27.47 -9.32
CA THR A 513 13.58 -28.07 -8.06
C THR A 513 12.19 -27.52 -7.66
N PRO A 514 11.22 -28.39 -7.34
CA PRO A 514 9.96 -28.01 -6.73
C PRO A 514 10.03 -27.94 -5.20
N GLU A 515 11.22 -28.11 -4.62
CA GLU A 515 11.45 -28.00 -3.19
C GLU A 515 11.54 -26.51 -2.83
N ALA A 516 10.75 -26.10 -1.83
CA ALA A 516 10.86 -24.78 -1.21
C ALA A 516 11.33 -25.00 0.22
N GLU A 517 12.56 -24.54 0.48
CA GLU A 517 13.25 -24.71 1.74
C GLU A 517 12.94 -23.52 2.65
N ASP A 518 12.61 -23.84 3.90
CA ASP A 518 12.20 -22.89 4.94
C ASP A 518 11.22 -21.80 4.52
N SER A 519 10.28 -22.19 3.64
CA SER A 519 9.35 -21.25 3.03
C SER A 519 8.45 -20.55 4.05
N VAL A 520 8.24 -19.25 3.84
CA VAL A 520 7.29 -18.41 4.56
C VAL A 520 6.37 -17.71 3.57
N MET A 521 5.09 -17.60 3.90
CA MET A 521 4.10 -16.94 3.06
C MET A 521 3.07 -16.18 3.89
N LEU A 522 2.91 -14.88 3.60
CA LEU A 522 1.82 -14.06 4.09
C LEU A 522 0.69 -14.06 3.05
N VAL A 523 -0.50 -14.49 3.46
CA VAL A 523 -1.72 -14.45 2.63
C VAL A 523 -2.66 -13.40 3.17
N LEU A 524 -3.08 -12.48 2.30
CA LEU A 524 -4.00 -11.40 2.60
C LEU A 524 -5.22 -11.53 1.70
N ARG A 525 -6.40 -11.68 2.31
CA ARG A 525 -7.68 -11.65 1.59
C ARG A 525 -8.37 -10.33 1.91
N LEU A 526 -8.60 -9.53 0.89
CA LEU A 526 -9.04 -8.13 1.00
C LEU A 526 -10.28 -7.91 0.14
N ARG A 527 -11.16 -7.01 0.57
CA ARG A 527 -12.10 -6.35 -0.35
C ARG A 527 -11.51 -5.02 -0.78
N ALA A 528 -11.41 -4.80 -2.09
CA ALA A 528 -11.00 -3.52 -2.65
C ALA A 528 -12.08 -2.44 -2.42
N PRO A 529 -11.69 -1.17 -2.20
CA PRO A 529 -12.61 -0.03 -2.30
C PRO A 529 -13.32 0.01 -3.65
N THR A 530 -14.53 0.59 -3.70
CA THR A 530 -15.33 0.73 -4.94
C THR A 530 -14.76 1.78 -5.89
N ASN A 531 -13.92 2.70 -5.40
CA ASN A 531 -13.19 3.69 -6.20
C ASN A 531 -11.71 3.32 -6.41
N ALA A 532 -11.28 2.12 -6.02
CA ALA A 532 -9.92 1.62 -6.24
C ALA A 532 -9.84 0.63 -7.41
N ARG A 533 -8.82 0.78 -8.24
CA ARG A 533 -8.54 -0.08 -9.39
C ARG A 533 -7.23 -0.83 -9.29
N ALA A 534 -6.36 -0.46 -8.35
CA ALA A 534 -5.14 -1.18 -8.04
C ALA A 534 -4.77 -1.06 -6.57
N PHE A 535 -3.75 -1.80 -6.17
CA PHE A 535 -3.03 -1.61 -4.91
C PHE A 535 -1.52 -1.57 -5.20
N SER A 536 -0.76 -1.05 -4.24
CA SER A 536 0.68 -1.21 -4.18
C SER A 536 1.13 -1.56 -2.76
N PHE A 537 2.31 -2.15 -2.64
CA PHE A 537 3.06 -2.23 -1.39
C PHE A 537 4.54 -2.15 -1.72
N ASN A 538 5.35 -1.83 -0.73
CA ASN A 538 6.79 -1.71 -0.88
C ASN A 538 7.50 -2.92 -0.30
N SER A 539 8.64 -3.27 -0.88
CA SER A 539 9.47 -4.36 -0.39
C SER A 539 10.96 -4.04 -0.46
N TYR A 540 11.73 -4.62 0.44
CA TYR A 540 13.19 -4.60 0.43
C TYR A 540 13.68 -6.03 0.58
N PHE A 541 14.36 -6.56 -0.43
CA PHE A 541 14.79 -7.95 -0.49
C PHE A 541 16.30 -8.07 -0.27
N MET A 542 16.74 -9.04 0.53
CA MET A 542 18.13 -9.35 0.81
C MET A 542 18.35 -10.87 0.76
N SER A 543 19.54 -11.29 0.33
CA SER A 543 19.96 -12.70 0.34
C SER A 543 21.44 -12.80 0.71
N ALA A 544 21.80 -13.83 1.49
CA ALA A 544 23.18 -14.17 1.83
C ALA A 544 23.83 -15.15 0.86
N GLU A 545 23.07 -15.66 -0.11
CA GLU A 545 23.60 -16.36 -1.27
C GLU A 545 24.37 -15.42 -2.23
N TYR A 546 24.30 -14.11 -1.98
CA TYR A 546 25.02 -13.10 -2.74
C TYR A 546 26.45 -12.89 -2.20
N PRO A 547 27.40 -12.44 -3.04
CA PRO A 547 27.41 -12.57 -4.51
C PRO A 547 27.78 -13.98 -4.99
N GLU A 548 28.29 -14.82 -4.09
CA GLU A 548 28.93 -16.09 -4.41
C GLU A 548 28.08 -17.03 -5.26
N PHE A 549 26.79 -17.14 -4.96
CA PHE A 549 25.90 -18.14 -5.53
C PHE A 549 25.02 -17.60 -6.67
N VAL A 550 25.30 -16.39 -7.16
CA VAL A 550 24.62 -15.84 -8.33
C VAL A 550 24.80 -16.78 -9.54
N CYS A 551 23.68 -17.06 -10.25
CA CYS A 551 23.60 -18.02 -11.36
C CYS A 551 23.88 -19.48 -11.01
N THR A 552 23.70 -19.87 -9.76
CA THR A 552 23.72 -21.28 -9.35
C THR A 552 22.30 -21.83 -9.18
N SER A 553 22.18 -23.06 -8.68
CA SER A 553 20.88 -23.65 -8.33
C SER A 553 20.24 -23.06 -7.08
N PHE A 554 21.02 -22.27 -6.34
CA PHE A 554 20.71 -21.55 -5.11
C PHE A 554 20.11 -20.20 -5.49
N ASN A 555 18.85 -20.23 -5.91
CA ASN A 555 18.14 -19.06 -6.43
C ASN A 555 16.94 -18.74 -5.57
N ASP A 556 17.16 -18.13 -4.42
CA ASP A 556 16.11 -17.70 -3.52
C ASP A 556 14.99 -16.96 -4.23
N GLN A 557 13.75 -17.38 -3.95
CA GLN A 557 12.57 -16.88 -4.64
C GLN A 557 11.80 -15.93 -3.75
N PHE A 558 11.59 -14.71 -4.24
CA PHE A 558 10.69 -13.75 -3.63
C PHE A 558 9.59 -13.36 -4.61
N ILE A 559 8.37 -13.83 -4.33
CA ILE A 559 7.23 -13.64 -5.22
C ILE A 559 6.04 -13.01 -4.51
N ALA A 560 5.20 -12.33 -5.28
CA ALA A 560 3.90 -11.86 -4.82
C ALA A 560 2.86 -12.23 -5.87
N LEU A 561 1.93 -13.10 -5.50
CA LEU A 561 0.87 -13.58 -6.37
C LEU A 561 -0.42 -12.83 -6.09
N VAL A 562 -1.15 -12.46 -7.15
CA VAL A 562 -2.46 -11.81 -7.03
C VAL A 562 -3.56 -12.64 -7.68
N ASP A 563 -4.64 -12.84 -6.93
CA ASP A 563 -5.85 -13.51 -7.36
C ASP A 563 -7.06 -12.59 -7.28
N THR A 564 -7.78 -12.48 -8.38
CA THR A 564 -9.06 -11.77 -8.47
C THR A 564 -10.16 -12.78 -8.77
N PRO A 565 -10.64 -13.56 -7.79
CA PRO A 565 -11.52 -14.71 -8.01
C PRO A 565 -12.86 -14.35 -8.66
N THR A 566 -13.25 -13.08 -8.62
CA THR A 566 -14.52 -12.57 -9.16
C THR A 566 -14.43 -12.13 -10.63
N GLY A 567 -13.24 -12.17 -11.24
CA GLY A 567 -13.07 -11.82 -12.66
C GLY A 567 -11.68 -11.30 -13.01
N VAL A 568 -11.58 -10.63 -14.16
CA VAL A 568 -10.33 -10.04 -14.65
C VAL A 568 -10.39 -8.51 -14.48
N PRO A 569 -9.40 -7.88 -13.83
CA PRO A 569 -9.31 -6.41 -13.75
C PRO A 569 -9.25 -5.73 -15.12
N SER A 570 -9.76 -4.50 -15.18
CA SER A 570 -9.86 -3.68 -16.38
C SER A 570 -9.45 -2.22 -16.08
N PRO A 571 -8.78 -1.51 -17.00
CA PRO A 571 -8.46 -1.92 -18.38
C PRO A 571 -7.28 -2.90 -18.50
N THR A 572 -6.45 -3.00 -17.46
CA THR A 572 -5.21 -3.78 -17.50
C THR A 572 -5.33 -5.03 -16.60
N PRO A 573 -5.24 -6.24 -17.16
CA PRO A 573 -5.26 -7.48 -16.38
C PRO A 573 -3.94 -7.71 -15.62
N ASN A 574 -4.00 -8.50 -14.54
CA ASN A 574 -2.80 -9.01 -13.87
C ASN A 574 -2.08 -10.08 -14.70
N PRO A 575 -0.80 -10.39 -14.41
CA PRO A 575 -0.01 -11.39 -15.14
C PRO A 575 -0.68 -12.77 -15.10
N VAL A 576 -0.48 -13.56 -16.17
CA VAL A 576 -1.14 -14.87 -16.33
C VAL A 576 -0.70 -15.91 -15.30
N ASP A 577 0.55 -15.85 -14.84
CA ASP A 577 1.10 -16.66 -13.76
C ASP A 577 0.91 -16.01 -12.37
N LYS A 578 0.21 -14.87 -12.33
CA LYS A 578 -0.14 -14.09 -11.14
C LYS A 578 1.01 -13.38 -10.44
N ASN A 579 2.27 -13.59 -10.86
CA ASN A 579 3.41 -13.02 -10.17
C ASN A 579 3.62 -11.53 -10.52
N LEU A 580 3.55 -10.68 -9.50
CA LEU A 580 3.80 -9.23 -9.58
C LEU A 580 5.28 -8.88 -9.37
N MET A 581 6.05 -9.74 -8.71
CA MET A 581 7.46 -9.51 -8.39
C MET A 581 8.33 -9.70 -9.63
N THR A 582 8.48 -8.61 -10.39
CA THR A 582 9.26 -8.59 -11.62
C THR A 582 10.03 -7.28 -11.73
N PHE A 583 11.32 -7.37 -12.03
CA PHE A 583 12.21 -6.25 -12.26
C PHE A 583 12.45 -6.04 -13.76
N THR A 584 12.42 -4.79 -14.21
CA THR A 584 12.69 -4.45 -15.61
C THR A 584 14.00 -3.67 -15.71
N SER A 585 14.92 -4.15 -16.54
CA SER A 585 16.17 -3.46 -16.87
C SER A 585 16.33 -3.37 -18.39
N GLY A 586 16.34 -2.15 -18.92
CA GLY A 586 16.28 -1.91 -20.36
C GLY A 586 15.00 -2.50 -20.99
N ASN A 587 15.14 -3.33 -22.02
CA ASN A 587 14.02 -4.00 -22.70
C ASN A 587 13.72 -5.39 -22.14
N GLN A 588 14.33 -5.75 -21.01
CA GLN A 588 14.23 -7.07 -20.42
C GLN A 588 13.51 -7.00 -19.07
N LYS A 589 12.64 -7.97 -18.82
CA LYS A 589 11.87 -8.12 -17.58
C LYS A 589 12.21 -9.49 -16.98
N TRP A 590 12.35 -9.55 -15.66
CA TRP A 590 12.78 -10.73 -14.92
C TRP A 590 11.99 -10.87 -13.63
N PRO A 591 11.65 -12.08 -13.17
CA PRO A 591 11.18 -12.27 -11.79
C PRO A 591 12.26 -11.91 -10.78
N ILE A 592 11.86 -11.45 -9.60
CA ILE A 592 12.81 -11.09 -8.53
C ILE A 592 13.40 -12.36 -7.92
N GLY A 593 14.72 -12.39 -7.83
CA GLY A 593 15.53 -13.44 -7.22
C GLY A 593 17.00 -13.06 -7.27
N ILE A 594 17.87 -13.84 -6.63
CA ILE A 594 19.30 -13.54 -6.62
C ILE A 594 19.95 -13.69 -8.00
N ASN A 595 19.48 -14.64 -8.82
CA ASN A 595 20.04 -14.90 -10.14
C ASN A 595 20.01 -13.70 -11.10
N ILE A 596 19.12 -12.73 -10.86
CA ILE A 596 19.04 -11.53 -11.70
C ILE A 596 19.99 -10.42 -11.25
N ALA A 597 20.74 -10.60 -10.16
CA ALA A 597 21.80 -9.69 -9.76
C ALA A 597 22.93 -9.64 -10.81
N GLN A 598 23.20 -10.75 -11.51
CA GLN A 598 24.16 -10.77 -12.61
C GLN A 598 23.66 -9.90 -13.77
N GLY A 599 24.36 -8.80 -14.04
CA GLY A 599 24.07 -7.93 -15.18
C GLY A 599 22.89 -6.97 -14.98
N THR A 600 22.34 -6.85 -13.77
CA THR A 600 21.35 -5.81 -13.43
C THR A 600 21.81 -4.98 -12.23
N ASN A 601 21.06 -3.91 -11.95
CA ASN A 601 21.21 -3.06 -10.77
C ASN A 601 20.13 -3.31 -9.70
N LEU A 602 19.43 -4.46 -9.75
CA LEU A 602 18.41 -4.76 -8.75
C LEU A 602 19.02 -4.85 -7.35
N PHE A 603 20.10 -5.62 -7.20
CA PHE A 603 20.85 -5.74 -5.96
C PHE A 603 21.80 -4.55 -5.80
N ALA A 604 21.20 -3.38 -5.58
CA ALA A 604 21.85 -2.07 -5.54
C ALA A 604 22.72 -1.86 -4.29
N VAL A 605 22.32 -2.48 -3.18
CA VAL A 605 22.91 -2.30 -1.86
C VAL A 605 23.80 -3.50 -1.56
N CYS A 606 25.09 -3.34 -1.81
CA CYS A 606 26.10 -4.35 -1.54
C CYS A 606 27.48 -3.72 -1.41
N ASP A 607 28.44 -4.50 -0.92
CA ASP A 607 29.83 -4.07 -0.96
C ASP A 607 30.38 -4.23 -2.38
N SER A 608 30.68 -3.11 -3.04
CA SER A 608 31.39 -3.07 -4.33
C SER A 608 32.77 -3.77 -4.29
N GLN A 609 33.26 -4.10 -3.09
CA GLN A 609 34.51 -4.77 -2.83
C GLN A 609 34.34 -6.17 -2.21
N ALA A 610 33.70 -7.08 -2.95
CA ALA A 610 34.19 -8.47 -2.98
C ALA A 610 35.60 -8.49 -3.63
N THR A 611 36.56 -7.76 -3.05
CA THR A 611 37.98 -7.74 -3.45
C THR A 611 38.78 -8.82 -2.74
N SER A 612 38.14 -9.57 -1.82
CA SER A 612 38.75 -10.77 -1.27
C SER A 612 38.99 -11.75 -2.41
N PRO A 613 40.26 -12.11 -2.70
CA PRO A 613 40.61 -13.04 -3.77
C PRO A 613 40.17 -14.49 -3.46
N PHE A 614 39.53 -14.71 -2.31
CA PHE A 614 38.97 -15.99 -1.88
C PHE A 614 37.48 -16.13 -2.20
N CYS A 615 36.81 -15.04 -2.58
CA CYS A 615 35.40 -15.07 -2.93
C CYS A 615 35.30 -15.45 -4.40
N TRP A 616 34.47 -16.46 -4.66
CA TRP A 616 34.56 -17.27 -5.86
C TRP A 616 33.68 -16.75 -7.00
N ASP A 617 32.95 -15.66 -6.78
CA ASP A 617 32.24 -14.97 -7.85
C ASP A 617 32.77 -13.55 -8.13
N THR A 618 33.33 -13.38 -9.33
CA THR A 618 33.73 -12.09 -9.92
C THR A 618 32.69 -11.56 -10.92
N SER A 619 31.53 -12.22 -11.04
CA SER A 619 30.55 -12.01 -12.11
C SER A 619 29.53 -10.91 -11.82
N VAL A 620 29.44 -10.43 -10.58
CA VAL A 620 28.61 -9.28 -10.24
C VAL A 620 29.40 -7.98 -10.44
N SER A 621 28.86 -7.08 -11.26
CA SER A 621 29.56 -5.86 -11.68
C SER A 621 29.48 -4.77 -10.61
N ALA A 622 30.43 -3.83 -10.64
CA ALA A 622 30.37 -2.63 -9.79
C ALA A 622 29.07 -1.81 -9.98
N THR A 623 28.37 -1.99 -11.10
CA THR A 623 27.05 -1.37 -11.35
C THR A 623 25.92 -2.00 -10.54
N SER A 624 26.07 -3.24 -10.08
CA SER A 624 25.13 -3.85 -9.14
C SER A 624 25.23 -3.13 -7.79
N CYS A 625 26.43 -2.91 -7.23
CA CYS A 625 26.58 -2.21 -5.93
C CYS A 625 26.53 -0.67 -5.98
N SER A 626 25.62 -0.11 -6.77
CA SER A 626 25.52 1.34 -7.02
C SER A 626 25.19 2.20 -5.78
N LEU A 627 24.52 1.63 -4.77
CA LEU A 627 24.16 2.32 -3.53
C LEU A 627 25.12 2.02 -2.36
N GLY A 628 26.12 1.16 -2.58
CA GLY A 628 27.09 0.76 -1.56
C GLY A 628 26.49 -0.12 -0.46
N SER A 629 27.28 -0.38 0.59
CA SER A 629 26.95 -1.38 1.63
C SER A 629 26.35 -0.80 2.91
N SER A 630 26.17 0.53 3.01
CA SER A 630 25.81 1.18 4.28
C SER A 630 24.48 0.70 4.85
N GLN A 631 23.52 0.33 4.00
CA GLN A 631 22.20 -0.14 4.45
C GLN A 631 22.19 -1.62 4.89
N LEU A 632 23.23 -2.39 4.58
CA LEU A 632 23.40 -3.74 5.13
C LEU A 632 23.88 -3.73 6.58
N MET A 633 24.36 -2.60 7.08
CA MET A 633 24.98 -2.54 8.41
C MET A 633 23.99 -2.96 9.50
N GLY A 634 24.31 -4.06 10.19
CA GLY A 634 23.49 -4.56 11.29
C GLY A 634 22.13 -5.05 10.80
N THR A 635 22.06 -5.60 9.58
CA THR A 635 20.95 -6.42 9.07
C THR A 635 21.27 -7.91 9.18
N GLY A 636 22.53 -8.28 9.42
CA GLY A 636 23.05 -9.66 9.34
C GLY A 636 23.58 -10.05 7.96
N PHE A 637 23.34 -9.21 6.95
CA PHE A 637 23.84 -9.39 5.59
C PHE A 637 25.11 -8.56 5.31
N GLU A 638 25.64 -7.84 6.30
CA GLU A 638 26.91 -7.12 6.16
C GLU A 638 28.14 -8.05 6.07
N SER A 639 29.24 -7.54 5.50
CA SER A 639 30.51 -8.27 5.49
C SER A 639 31.04 -8.50 6.92
N ASN A 640 31.43 -9.73 7.21
CA ASN A 640 32.04 -10.13 8.49
C ASN A 640 33.56 -10.36 8.41
N GLY A 641 34.19 -10.05 7.27
CA GLY A 641 35.62 -10.29 7.00
C GLY A 641 35.95 -11.60 6.27
N ASP A 642 34.97 -12.49 6.04
CA ASP A 642 35.05 -13.65 5.15
C ASP A 642 34.33 -13.38 3.80
N CYS A 643 34.12 -14.43 2.99
CA CYS A 643 33.32 -14.40 1.75
C CYS A 643 31.83 -14.62 1.96
N LEU A 644 31.30 -14.21 3.11
CA LEU A 644 29.86 -14.16 3.32
C LEU A 644 29.46 -12.70 3.33
N VAL A 645 28.94 -12.21 2.20
CA VAL A 645 28.51 -10.83 2.06
C VAL A 645 27.16 -10.81 1.36
N GLY A 646 26.08 -10.74 2.14
CA GLY A 646 24.77 -10.61 1.53
C GLY A 646 24.62 -9.36 0.67
N GLY A 647 23.65 -9.41 -0.23
CA GLY A 647 23.28 -8.31 -1.11
C GLY A 647 21.82 -7.96 -0.88
N GLY A 648 21.50 -6.70 -1.08
CA GLY A 648 20.14 -6.19 -0.95
C GLY A 648 19.72 -5.39 -2.16
N THR A 649 18.40 -5.33 -2.34
CA THR A 649 17.77 -4.36 -3.21
C THR A 649 17.80 -2.98 -2.57
N PHE A 650 16.97 -2.09 -3.07
CA PHE A 650 16.50 -0.90 -2.38
C PHE A 650 14.99 -1.08 -2.16
N TRP A 651 14.30 -0.04 -1.66
CA TRP A 651 12.84 -0.08 -1.59
C TRP A 651 12.25 -0.16 -3.00
N LEU A 652 11.57 -1.27 -3.27
CA LEU A 652 10.84 -1.54 -4.51
C LEU A 652 9.35 -1.36 -4.27
N THR A 653 8.62 -0.81 -5.23
CA THR A 653 7.15 -0.73 -5.17
C THR A 653 6.54 -1.77 -6.10
N THR A 654 5.79 -2.71 -5.54
CA THR A 654 5.04 -3.72 -6.27
C THR A 654 3.58 -3.34 -6.35
N ALA A 655 2.99 -3.37 -7.55
CA ALA A 655 1.59 -3.03 -7.77
C ALA A 655 0.83 -4.12 -8.54
N GLY A 656 -0.45 -4.27 -8.22
CA GLY A 656 -1.39 -5.17 -8.88
C GLY A 656 -2.77 -4.55 -9.03
N ASN A 657 -3.52 -4.99 -10.04
CA ASN A 657 -4.84 -4.45 -10.34
C ASN A 657 -5.95 -5.24 -9.64
N VAL A 658 -7.05 -4.55 -9.36
CA VAL A 658 -8.24 -5.11 -8.71
C VAL A 658 -9.51 -4.73 -9.48
N ILE A 659 -10.58 -5.49 -9.24
CA ILE A 659 -11.91 -5.08 -9.66
C ILE A 659 -12.51 -4.29 -8.49
N PRO A 660 -12.98 -3.05 -8.70
CA PRO A 660 -13.49 -2.24 -7.60
C PRO A 660 -14.62 -2.93 -6.82
N GLY A 661 -14.58 -2.84 -5.49
CA GLY A 661 -15.56 -3.46 -4.59
C GLY A 661 -15.49 -4.99 -4.46
N GLN A 662 -14.63 -5.66 -5.24
CA GLN A 662 -14.51 -7.11 -5.25
C GLN A 662 -13.38 -7.62 -4.36
N ILE A 663 -13.32 -8.94 -4.20
CA ILE A 663 -12.30 -9.61 -3.40
C ILE A 663 -11.02 -9.77 -4.22
N VAL A 664 -9.89 -9.46 -3.58
CA VAL A 664 -8.55 -9.80 -4.04
C VAL A 664 -7.85 -10.62 -2.97
N GLU A 665 -7.06 -11.61 -3.41
CA GLU A 665 -6.16 -12.35 -2.55
C GLU A 665 -4.72 -12.11 -3.00
N ILE A 666 -3.86 -11.74 -2.05
CA ILE A 666 -2.45 -11.47 -2.27
C ILE A 666 -1.65 -12.50 -1.46
N ARG A 667 -0.71 -13.19 -2.10
CA ARG A 667 0.18 -14.18 -1.47
C ARG A 667 1.62 -13.72 -1.66
N ILE A 668 2.28 -13.32 -0.59
CA ILE A 668 3.67 -12.87 -0.62
C ILE A 668 4.52 -13.98 0.00
N ALA A 669 5.38 -14.61 -0.79
CA ALA A 669 6.12 -15.79 -0.40
C ALA A 669 7.62 -15.62 -0.62
N LEU A 670 8.39 -16.19 0.29
CA LEU A 670 9.85 -16.23 0.27
C LEU A 670 10.33 -17.63 0.68
N TRP A 671 11.33 -18.17 -0.01
CA TRP A 671 11.94 -19.45 0.35
C TRP A 671 13.33 -19.62 -0.28
N ASP A 672 14.12 -20.51 0.32
CA ASP A 672 15.43 -20.90 -0.20
C ASP A 672 15.28 -22.00 -1.25
N VAL A 673 16.08 -21.93 -2.31
CA VAL A 673 16.01 -22.88 -3.42
C VAL A 673 17.24 -23.76 -3.45
N GLY A 674 17.04 -25.08 -3.41
CA GLY A 674 18.11 -26.05 -3.59
C GLY A 674 18.79 -26.49 -2.29
N ASP A 675 18.84 -25.64 -1.27
CA ASP A 675 19.10 -26.01 0.12
C ASP A 675 18.45 -25.03 1.11
N ALA A 676 18.70 -25.24 2.41
CA ALA A 676 18.20 -24.45 3.53
C ALA A 676 19.33 -23.63 4.19
N SER A 677 20.40 -23.37 3.46
CA SER A 677 21.58 -22.65 3.95
C SER A 677 21.61 -21.26 3.32
N TYR A 678 22.06 -20.28 4.10
CA TYR A 678 22.16 -18.88 3.67
C TYR A 678 20.82 -18.27 3.31
N ASP A 679 20.08 -17.94 4.35
CA ASP A 679 18.72 -17.48 4.20
C ASP A 679 18.58 -16.14 3.48
N SER A 680 17.39 -15.95 2.94
CA SER A 680 16.88 -14.70 2.41
C SER A 680 15.92 -14.00 3.35
N LEU A 681 15.71 -12.71 3.09
CA LEU A 681 14.81 -11.87 3.87
C LEU A 681 14.13 -10.81 3.00
N ALA A 682 12.84 -10.58 3.25
CA ALA A 682 12.07 -9.50 2.67
C ALA A 682 11.41 -8.66 3.77
N ILE A 683 11.57 -7.34 3.68
CA ILE A 683 10.82 -6.36 4.46
C ILE A 683 9.66 -5.88 3.60
N LEU A 684 8.46 -5.75 4.16
CA LEU A 684 7.26 -5.29 3.47
C LEU A 684 6.63 -4.12 4.23
N ASP A 685 6.24 -3.06 3.54
CA ASP A 685 5.60 -1.88 4.15
C ASP A 685 4.78 -1.06 3.14
N GLY A 686 3.95 -0.13 3.63
CA GLY A 686 3.30 0.91 2.83
C GLY A 686 2.30 0.38 1.81
N PHE A 687 1.36 -0.46 2.24
CA PHE A 687 0.24 -0.91 1.42
C PHE A 687 -0.71 0.26 1.14
N GLN A 688 -1.04 0.48 -0.13
CA GLN A 688 -1.91 1.56 -0.56
C GLN A 688 -2.91 1.09 -1.60
N TRP A 689 -4.11 1.66 -1.54
CA TRP A 689 -5.09 1.57 -2.64
C TRP A 689 -4.87 2.68 -3.65
N LEU A 690 -5.01 2.35 -4.93
CA LEU A 690 -4.81 3.27 -6.04
C LEU A 690 -6.11 3.40 -6.83
N SER A 691 -6.53 4.64 -7.08
CA SER A 691 -7.77 4.94 -7.81
C SER A 691 -7.70 4.58 -9.30
N ALA A 692 -6.50 4.61 -9.86
CA ALA A 692 -6.22 4.21 -11.24
C ALA A 692 -5.64 2.79 -11.30
N ALA A 693 -5.93 2.08 -12.38
CA ALA A 693 -5.22 0.85 -12.68
C ALA A 693 -3.75 1.17 -12.99
N THR A 694 -2.85 0.26 -12.63
CA THR A 694 -1.42 0.37 -12.89
C THR A 694 -1.00 -0.63 -13.97
N LEU A 695 0.26 -0.54 -14.39
CA LEU A 695 0.92 -1.70 -14.98
C LEU A 695 1.35 -2.65 -13.86
N PRO A 696 0.82 -3.88 -13.80
CA PRO A 696 1.21 -4.82 -12.77
C PRO A 696 2.68 -5.20 -12.88
N GLY A 697 3.39 -5.16 -11.75
CA GLY A 697 4.82 -5.39 -11.72
C GLY A 697 5.49 -4.77 -10.52
N THR A 698 6.81 -4.78 -10.52
CA THR A 698 7.63 -4.12 -9.50
C THR A 698 8.51 -3.07 -10.15
N GLY A 699 8.42 -1.85 -9.64
CA GLY A 699 9.24 -0.71 -10.01
C GLY A 699 10.18 -0.33 -8.88
N GLY A 700 11.28 0.34 -9.24
CA GLY A 700 12.23 0.91 -8.31
C GLY A 700 12.37 2.41 -8.52
#